data_AF-A0A367ZQM7-F1
#
_entry.id   AF-A0A367ZQM7-F1
#
_cell.length_a   1.000
_cell.length_b   1.000
_cell.length_c   1.000
_cell.angle_alpha   90.00
_cell.angle_beta   90.00
_cell.angle_gamma   90.00
#
_symmetry.space_group_name_H-M   'P 1'
#
loop_
_entity.id
_entity.type
_entity.pdbx_description
1 polymer ?
#
loop_
_entity_poly.entity_id
_entity_poly.type
_entity_poly.pdbx_seq_one_letter_code
_entity_poly.pdbx_strand_id
1 'polypeptide(L)'
;MFIGLMQRCRRGWPKWARLPRLLGLALLLIATWATGEAVVQAAAWVVSSPRWTDRDEKVYEDFVAALGRSKYGNLNKFIRDPQANPLYGQEDQKFSLSPDCADLPYLLRAYVAYKLRLPFGWTSAIAGRGGDQRYSRGNRPTATRDQDGCSSPQNLFGAVTLVNSGYYRMAPEIQDSDTYPVKIQRESIKPGTIYYDPNGHVAVVSEVTDDGRIRLIDAHPDRSISKPWFGAKFALGNAQNGGGFRRWRPQWYSSDGRIVRLGNHNIPDFSATDQYQKSFTFNGRGGMSYFDYVRARLSNRGDRIRPVEDFHDMLADVFEDIRYRAEAVEICIKAGIHRKPHPGALPTNIYGTDGEWEEYSTPSRDARLKVAFRDLFLRTVGWIKMAETGDPRLEYRGDGPALARELIDLYDRLNQQMRIQYINSAGQPVVLSFHDVAVRLFDLSFDPYHSIERRWGAKGAELATARDDAVKVRFYEQERRLRNQLERLYNVPTGLNLGPEHPVEVDIRAWLARYLAGQVRPETVLAEPDAASPVGSVAAVSPASPADSATMVAAAPVAPPNVVAPVPGKESPGSANPSSSTHAPPTADSARITAAPIPAGAALPSPPKDAASVTAPLQPPSSPAAQVLARAEPARPAAAPGAAPAGAAARPRQRSGSARTVGPPAWRFAETIFGSLEDLGVTLLEHSTLAPPRLASR
;
A
#
# COMPACT_ATOMS: atom_id res chain seq x y z
N MET A 1 -59.30 96.88 5.39
CA MET A 1 -59.57 97.25 3.98
C MET A 1 -58.50 96.55 3.13
N PHE A 2 -58.80 95.82 2.04
CA PHE A 2 -59.42 96.25 0.77
C PHE A 2 -58.57 97.32 0.06
N ILE A 3 -58.25 97.26 -1.24
CA ILE A 3 -58.80 96.57 -2.45
C ILE A 3 -57.58 95.92 -3.20
N GLY A 4 -57.58 94.83 -3.98
CA GLY A 4 -58.43 94.33 -5.10
C GLY A 4 -57.94 94.89 -6.47
N LEU A 5 -57.98 94.21 -7.62
CA LEU A 5 -58.28 92.81 -7.97
C LEU A 5 -57.67 92.47 -9.37
N MET A 6 -57.27 91.21 -9.61
CA MET A 6 -57.04 90.53 -10.92
C MET A 6 -56.51 91.29 -12.16
N GLN A 7 -55.36 90.84 -12.67
CA GLN A 7 -55.28 90.12 -13.98
C GLN A 7 -54.04 89.19 -13.99
N ARG A 8 -54.14 87.98 -14.57
CA ARG A 8 -53.06 86.97 -14.54
C ARG A 8 -52.13 87.09 -15.75
N CYS A 9 -50.87 87.47 -15.51
CA CYS A 9 -49.83 87.54 -16.54
C CYS A 9 -49.47 86.17 -17.14
N ARG A 10 -49.24 86.13 -18.46
CA ARG A 10 -48.55 85.05 -19.18
C ARG A 10 -47.14 85.51 -19.56
N ARG A 11 -46.17 84.58 -19.50
CA ARG A 11 -44.92 84.41 -20.31
C ARG A 11 -43.67 84.21 -19.41
N GLY A 12 -42.90 83.16 -19.69
CA GLY A 12 -41.57 82.95 -19.10
C GLY A 12 -40.99 81.53 -19.23
N TRP A 13 -40.14 81.31 -20.25
CA TRP A 13 -38.97 80.40 -20.21
C TRP A 13 -39.20 78.85 -20.08
N PRO A 14 -38.20 77.99 -20.38
CA PRO A 14 -38.27 77.28 -21.67
C PRO A 14 -38.09 75.74 -21.64
N LYS A 15 -38.10 75.15 -22.84
CA LYS A 15 -38.21 73.71 -23.14
C LYS A 15 -37.00 72.87 -22.68
N TRP A 16 -37.21 71.89 -21.79
CA TRP A 16 -36.29 70.76 -21.52
C TRP A 16 -37.01 69.39 -21.53
N ALA A 17 -37.96 69.21 -22.43
CA ALA A 17 -38.87 68.04 -22.47
C ALA A 17 -38.28 66.77 -23.14
N ARG A 18 -37.09 66.30 -22.72
CA ARG A 18 -36.48 65.03 -23.23
C ARG A 18 -35.78 64.13 -22.20
N LEU A 19 -35.83 64.41 -20.89
CA LEU A 19 -35.07 63.63 -19.89
C LEU A 19 -35.70 62.35 -19.28
N PRO A 20 -37.03 62.13 -19.19
CA PRO A 20 -37.57 61.00 -18.40
C PRO A 20 -37.39 59.63 -19.07
N ARG A 21 -37.22 59.57 -20.39
CA ARG A 21 -37.08 58.29 -21.12
C ARG A 21 -35.65 57.71 -21.10
N LEU A 22 -34.62 58.54 -20.94
CA LEU A 22 -33.23 58.08 -20.86
C LEU A 22 -32.90 57.56 -19.46
N LEU A 23 -33.39 58.20 -18.39
CA LEU A 23 -33.23 57.68 -17.02
C LEU A 23 -33.92 56.32 -16.84
N GLY A 24 -35.14 56.16 -17.38
CA GLY A 24 -35.87 54.90 -17.33
C GLY A 24 -35.14 53.76 -18.05
N LEU A 25 -34.57 54.03 -19.24
CA LEU A 25 -33.80 53.02 -19.97
C LEU A 25 -32.47 52.69 -19.28
N ALA A 26 -31.78 53.69 -18.71
CA ALA A 26 -30.55 53.48 -17.96
C ALA A 26 -30.78 52.67 -16.68
N LEU A 27 -31.86 52.93 -15.93
CA LEU A 27 -32.23 52.14 -14.75
C LEU A 27 -32.65 50.71 -15.12
N LEU A 28 -33.34 50.50 -16.25
CA LEU A 28 -33.66 49.16 -16.73
C LEU A 28 -32.39 48.40 -17.17
N LEU A 29 -31.44 49.06 -17.84
CA LEU A 29 -30.16 48.48 -18.23
C LEU A 29 -29.31 48.12 -17.02
N ILE A 30 -29.21 49.00 -16.02
CA ILE A 30 -28.53 48.73 -14.75
C ILE A 30 -29.20 47.57 -14.00
N ALA A 31 -30.54 47.48 -14.02
CA ALA A 31 -31.25 46.32 -13.46
C ALA A 31 -30.89 45.01 -14.20
N THR A 32 -30.77 45.02 -15.54
CA THR A 32 -30.31 43.84 -16.30
C THR A 32 -28.82 43.52 -16.17
N TRP A 33 -28.00 44.44 -15.65
CA TRP A 33 -26.62 44.15 -15.21
C TRP A 33 -26.54 43.72 -13.73
N ALA A 34 -27.62 43.91 -12.96
CA ALA A 34 -27.74 43.47 -11.58
C ALA A 34 -28.48 42.11 -11.42
N THR A 35 -29.10 41.58 -12.49
CA THR A 35 -29.65 40.22 -12.53
C THR A 35 -28.54 39.18 -12.67
N GLY A 36 -27.75 39.04 -11.61
CA GLY A 36 -26.84 37.93 -11.35
C GLY A 36 -25.94 37.51 -12.51
N GLU A 37 -24.69 37.96 -12.49
CA GLU A 37 -23.63 36.97 -12.66
C GLU A 37 -23.88 35.88 -11.63
N ALA A 38 -24.34 34.71 -12.09
CA ALA A 38 -24.31 33.52 -11.26
C ALA A 38 -22.85 33.35 -10.84
N VAL A 39 -22.57 33.45 -9.54
CA VAL A 39 -21.24 33.15 -9.02
C VAL A 39 -20.97 31.70 -9.41
N VAL A 40 -20.16 31.53 -10.45
CA VAL A 40 -19.73 30.21 -10.92
C VAL A 40 -18.84 29.68 -9.81
N GLN A 41 -19.44 28.97 -8.85
CA GLN A 41 -18.71 28.19 -7.88
C GLN A 41 -17.76 27.33 -8.69
N ALA A 42 -16.46 27.58 -8.50
CA ALA A 42 -15.43 26.99 -9.33
C ALA A 42 -15.27 25.53 -8.88
N ALA A 43 -16.15 24.69 -9.41
CA ALA A 43 -16.22 23.27 -9.15
C ALA A 43 -15.24 22.52 -10.05
N ALA A 44 -14.62 21.47 -9.51
CA ALA A 44 -13.64 20.66 -10.21
C ALA A 44 -14.31 19.93 -11.38
N TRP A 45 -15.56 19.52 -11.19
CA TRP A 45 -16.47 19.09 -12.24
C TRP A 45 -17.92 19.31 -11.79
N VAL A 46 -18.80 19.58 -12.74
CA VAL A 46 -20.25 19.46 -12.51
C VAL A 46 -20.58 18.00 -12.28
N VAL A 47 -21.32 17.70 -11.21
CA VAL A 47 -21.83 16.37 -10.88
C VAL A 47 -23.05 16.05 -11.74
N SER A 48 -23.09 14.89 -12.39
CA SER A 48 -24.20 14.46 -13.26
C SER A 48 -25.07 13.33 -12.69
N SER A 49 -24.65 12.69 -11.60
CA SER A 49 -25.46 11.75 -10.81
C SER A 49 -25.36 12.11 -9.34
N PRO A 50 -26.46 12.21 -8.57
CA PRO A 50 -26.42 12.60 -7.17
C PRO A 50 -25.83 11.53 -6.24
N ARG A 51 -25.44 10.35 -6.74
CA ARG A 51 -24.82 9.29 -5.95
C ARG A 51 -23.99 8.33 -6.80
N TRP A 52 -23.15 7.55 -6.12
CA TRP A 52 -22.56 6.34 -6.67
C TRP A 52 -23.63 5.22 -6.75
N THR A 53 -23.57 4.41 -7.80
CA THR A 53 -24.33 3.17 -7.97
C THR A 53 -23.39 1.96 -7.90
N ASP A 54 -23.93 0.75 -7.76
CA ASP A 54 -23.12 -0.47 -7.73
C ASP A 54 -22.33 -0.67 -9.03
N ARG A 55 -22.81 -0.11 -10.16
CA ARG A 55 -22.08 -0.07 -11.43
C ARG A 55 -20.88 0.88 -11.39
N ASP A 56 -21.00 2.01 -10.71
CA ASP A 56 -19.89 2.97 -10.55
C ASP A 56 -18.84 2.45 -9.58
N GLU A 57 -19.27 1.78 -8.50
CA GLU A 57 -18.38 1.02 -7.62
C GLU A 57 -17.64 -0.08 -8.39
N LYS A 58 -18.35 -0.84 -9.24
CA LYS A 58 -17.72 -1.87 -10.11
C LYS A 58 -16.67 -1.28 -11.05
N VAL A 59 -16.89 -0.08 -11.60
CA VAL A 59 -15.90 0.63 -12.43
C VAL A 59 -14.71 1.11 -11.60
N TYR A 60 -14.91 1.55 -10.35
CA TYR A 60 -13.81 1.86 -9.43
C TYR A 60 -12.98 0.61 -9.10
N GLU A 61 -13.63 -0.52 -8.79
CA GLU A 61 -12.95 -1.81 -8.60
C GLU A 61 -12.09 -2.18 -9.82
N ASP A 62 -12.65 -2.12 -11.04
CA ASP A 62 -11.95 -2.54 -12.26
C ASP A 62 -10.81 -1.60 -12.65
N PHE A 63 -10.94 -0.29 -12.40
CA PHE A 63 -9.86 0.69 -12.57
C PHE A 63 -8.68 0.41 -11.61
N VAL A 64 -8.95 0.14 -10.34
CA VAL A 64 -7.92 -0.21 -9.35
C VAL A 64 -7.27 -1.57 -9.68
N ALA A 65 -8.07 -2.55 -10.10
CA ALA A 65 -7.55 -3.84 -10.53
C ALA A 65 -6.70 -3.75 -11.83
N ALA A 66 -7.01 -2.83 -12.74
CA ALA A 66 -6.18 -2.52 -13.91
C ALA A 66 -4.82 -1.91 -13.50
N LEU A 67 -4.80 -0.98 -12.53
CA LEU A 67 -3.54 -0.46 -11.98
C LEU A 67 -2.72 -1.58 -11.33
N GLY A 68 -3.35 -2.47 -10.56
CA GLY A 68 -2.72 -3.64 -9.93
C GLY A 68 -2.10 -4.62 -10.94
N ARG A 69 -2.81 -4.94 -12.02
CA ARG A 69 -2.27 -5.80 -13.10
C ARG A 69 -1.26 -5.08 -14.01
N SER A 70 -1.12 -3.75 -13.92
CA SER A 70 -0.24 -3.00 -14.81
C SER A 70 1.26 -3.22 -14.51
N LYS A 71 2.07 -3.19 -15.56
CA LYS A 71 3.54 -3.17 -15.48
C LYS A 71 4.14 -1.88 -14.88
N TYR A 72 3.31 -0.89 -14.53
CA TYR A 72 3.78 0.42 -14.10
C TYR A 72 4.00 0.49 -12.59
N GLY A 73 5.22 0.89 -12.21
CA GLY A 73 5.58 1.33 -10.86
C GLY A 73 5.50 2.84 -10.69
N ASN A 74 4.59 3.53 -11.37
CA ASN A 74 4.35 4.97 -11.22
C ASN A 74 2.95 5.35 -11.75
N LEU A 75 2.18 6.14 -11.00
CA LEU A 75 0.79 6.46 -11.34
C LEU A 75 0.65 7.25 -12.65
N ASN A 76 1.53 8.22 -12.91
CA ASN A 76 1.45 9.03 -14.13
C ASN A 76 1.66 8.20 -15.40
N LYS A 77 2.52 7.18 -15.36
CA LYS A 77 2.71 6.25 -16.49
C LYS A 77 1.47 5.40 -16.75
N PHE A 78 0.70 5.06 -15.70
CA PHE A 78 -0.55 4.33 -15.85
C PHE A 78 -1.68 5.22 -16.39
N ILE A 79 -1.99 6.35 -15.74
CA ILE A 79 -3.15 7.19 -16.14
C ILE A 79 -3.00 7.76 -17.56
N ARG A 80 -1.77 7.95 -18.04
CA ARG A 80 -1.49 8.50 -19.38
C ARG A 80 -1.38 7.44 -20.48
N ASP A 81 -1.51 6.15 -20.16
CA ASP A 81 -1.44 5.06 -21.14
C ASP A 81 -2.86 4.62 -21.57
N PRO A 82 -3.30 4.90 -22.82
CA PRO A 82 -4.60 4.50 -23.33
C PRO A 82 -4.78 2.98 -23.50
N GLN A 83 -3.76 2.17 -23.28
CA GLN A 83 -3.84 0.70 -23.28
C GLN A 83 -3.86 0.11 -21.87
N ALA A 84 -3.57 0.89 -20.83
CA ALA A 84 -3.58 0.44 -19.44
C ALA A 84 -4.68 1.06 -18.58
N ASN A 85 -4.99 2.35 -18.80
CA ASN A 85 -6.06 3.07 -18.10
C ASN A 85 -7.42 2.82 -18.78
N PRO A 86 -8.35 2.06 -18.17
CA PRO A 86 -9.66 1.78 -18.77
C PRO A 86 -10.60 2.99 -18.81
N LEU A 87 -10.21 4.10 -18.18
CA LEU A 87 -10.92 5.37 -18.16
C LEU A 87 -10.10 6.49 -18.84
N TYR A 88 -9.25 6.15 -19.80
CA TYR A 88 -8.39 7.14 -20.46
C TYR A 88 -9.18 8.19 -21.27
N GLY A 89 -8.79 9.45 -21.12
CA GLY A 89 -9.11 10.56 -22.03
C GLY A 89 -7.84 11.36 -22.34
N GLN A 90 -7.81 12.09 -23.45
CA GLN A 90 -6.60 12.86 -23.84
C GLN A 90 -6.20 13.91 -22.79
N GLU A 91 -7.16 14.39 -22.00
CA GLU A 91 -6.91 15.31 -20.91
C GLU A 91 -6.08 14.73 -19.77
N ASP A 92 -5.95 13.40 -19.66
CA ASP A 92 -5.15 12.77 -18.59
C ASP A 92 -3.65 13.02 -18.76
N GLN A 93 -3.20 13.35 -19.98
CA GLN A 93 -1.81 13.72 -20.28
C GLN A 93 -1.31 14.92 -19.47
N LYS A 94 -2.22 15.82 -19.06
CA LYS A 94 -1.88 17.03 -18.28
C LYS A 94 -1.72 16.76 -16.78
N PHE A 95 -2.25 15.64 -16.27
CA PHE A 95 -2.28 15.42 -14.82
C PHE A 95 -0.92 15.00 -14.29
N SER A 96 -0.49 15.62 -13.20
CA SER A 96 0.74 15.28 -12.48
C SER A 96 0.39 14.84 -11.06
N LEU A 97 0.16 13.54 -10.89
CA LEU A 97 -0.23 12.93 -9.62
C LEU A 97 1.01 12.38 -8.91
N SER A 98 1.19 12.72 -7.63
CA SER A 98 2.37 12.34 -6.84
C SER A 98 1.95 11.80 -5.46
N PRO A 99 1.06 10.78 -5.39
CA PRO A 99 0.57 10.25 -4.11
C PRO A 99 1.68 9.64 -3.26
N ASP A 100 1.64 9.89 -1.96
CA ASP A 100 2.17 8.95 -0.96
C ASP A 100 1.17 7.78 -0.71
N CYS A 101 1.47 6.94 0.27
CA CYS A 101 0.63 5.79 0.62
C CYS A 101 -0.79 6.18 1.12
N ALA A 102 -0.93 7.30 1.83
CA ALA A 102 -2.18 7.80 2.39
C ALA A 102 -3.00 8.62 1.39
N ASP A 103 -2.34 9.29 0.44
CA ASP A 103 -2.95 9.99 -0.69
C ASP A 103 -3.56 9.05 -1.72
N LEU A 104 -2.89 7.93 -2.01
CA LEU A 104 -3.21 7.04 -3.13
C LEU A 104 -4.70 6.64 -3.16
N PRO A 105 -5.36 6.22 -2.06
CA PRO A 105 -6.77 5.87 -2.10
C PRO A 105 -7.66 7.05 -2.50
N TYR A 106 -7.43 8.24 -1.92
CA TYR A 106 -8.20 9.45 -2.25
C TYR A 106 -7.98 9.85 -3.70
N LEU A 107 -6.74 9.80 -4.21
CA LEU A 107 -6.46 10.12 -5.62
C LEU A 107 -7.08 9.12 -6.59
N LEU A 108 -7.05 7.82 -6.31
CA LEU A 108 -7.73 6.81 -7.15
C LEU A 108 -9.26 7.01 -7.14
N ARG A 109 -9.85 7.30 -5.98
CA ARG A 109 -11.29 7.53 -5.84
C ARG A 109 -11.73 8.84 -6.50
N ALA A 110 -10.99 9.93 -6.28
CA ALA A 110 -11.23 11.24 -6.88
C ALA A 110 -11.07 11.20 -8.41
N TYR A 111 -10.08 10.46 -8.92
CA TYR A 111 -9.90 10.29 -10.36
C TYR A 111 -11.13 9.60 -10.98
N VAL A 112 -11.59 8.46 -10.45
CA VAL A 112 -12.79 7.79 -10.97
C VAL A 112 -14.04 8.67 -10.81
N ALA A 113 -14.16 9.41 -9.70
CA ALA A 113 -15.24 10.38 -9.49
C ALA A 113 -15.26 11.45 -10.60
N TYR A 114 -14.11 12.02 -10.94
CA TYR A 114 -13.96 13.00 -12.01
C TYR A 114 -14.33 12.43 -13.39
N LYS A 115 -13.83 11.23 -13.72
CA LYS A 115 -14.09 10.61 -15.04
C LYS A 115 -15.57 10.24 -15.22
N LEU A 116 -16.25 9.82 -14.15
CA LEU A 116 -17.67 9.47 -14.15
C LEU A 116 -18.62 10.62 -13.77
N ARG A 117 -18.09 11.81 -13.43
CA ARG A 117 -18.85 13.00 -12.97
C ARG A 117 -19.73 12.71 -11.74
N LEU A 118 -19.19 11.91 -10.83
CA LEU A 118 -19.80 11.51 -9.56
C LEU A 118 -19.40 12.45 -8.43
N PRO A 119 -20.17 12.50 -7.32
CA PRO A 119 -19.82 13.31 -6.17
C PRO A 119 -18.60 12.75 -5.42
N PHE A 120 -17.79 13.66 -4.88
CA PHE A 120 -16.61 13.34 -4.10
C PHE A 120 -16.40 14.37 -2.99
N GLY A 121 -16.75 14.02 -1.77
CA GLY A 121 -16.36 14.72 -0.56
C GLY A 121 -15.29 13.98 0.23
N TRP A 122 -14.41 14.72 0.89
CA TRP A 122 -13.39 14.20 1.80
C TRP A 122 -13.33 15.03 3.10
N THR A 123 -12.79 14.44 4.16
CA THR A 123 -12.36 15.13 5.37
C THR A 123 -11.14 15.98 5.02
N SER A 124 -11.21 17.28 5.25
CA SER A 124 -10.16 18.26 4.90
C SER A 124 -9.39 18.77 6.12
N ALA A 125 -9.85 18.45 7.33
CA ALA A 125 -9.10 18.61 8.57
C ALA A 125 -9.56 17.57 9.60
N ILE A 126 -8.63 17.14 10.46
CA ILE A 126 -8.88 16.26 11.60
C ILE A 126 -8.32 16.87 12.89
N ALA A 127 -8.88 16.46 14.03
CA ALA A 127 -8.31 16.70 15.35
C ALA A 127 -8.22 15.40 16.15
N GLY A 128 -7.18 15.28 17.00
CA GLY A 128 -6.91 14.12 17.85
C GLY A 128 -6.08 14.53 19.06
N ARG A 129 -5.72 13.57 19.93
CA ARG A 129 -4.94 13.83 21.15
C ARG A 129 -3.52 13.30 21.07
N GLY A 130 -2.56 14.19 21.26
CA GLY A 130 -1.13 13.90 21.47
C GLY A 130 -0.32 13.79 20.18
N GLY A 131 0.59 14.74 19.96
CA GLY A 131 1.62 14.69 18.92
C GLY A 131 1.10 14.75 17.48
N ASP A 132 1.85 14.10 16.59
CA ASP A 132 1.58 14.01 15.15
C ASP A 132 0.25 13.30 14.86
N GLN A 133 -0.55 13.90 13.97
CA GLN A 133 -1.86 13.38 13.57
C GLN A 133 -1.82 11.97 12.97
N ARG A 134 -0.70 11.59 12.33
CA ARG A 134 -0.45 10.24 11.79
C ARG A 134 -0.58 9.15 12.86
N TYR A 135 -0.29 9.48 14.12
CA TYR A 135 -0.19 8.51 15.22
C TYR A 135 -0.98 8.88 16.50
N SER A 136 -1.60 10.07 16.54
CA SER A 136 -2.39 10.57 17.68
C SER A 136 -3.59 9.69 18.05
N ARG A 137 -4.19 9.92 19.23
CA ARG A 137 -5.29 9.10 19.75
C ARG A 137 -6.65 9.74 19.54
N GLY A 138 -7.61 8.94 19.05
CA GLY A 138 -9.02 9.33 18.94
C GLY A 138 -9.26 10.43 17.92
N ASN A 139 -8.67 10.29 16.72
CA ASN A 139 -8.83 11.26 15.64
C ASN A 139 -10.30 11.32 15.18
N ARG A 140 -10.77 12.52 14.85
CA ARG A 140 -12.09 12.78 14.27
C ARG A 140 -12.02 13.84 13.18
N PRO A 141 -12.91 13.82 12.18
CA PRO A 141 -13.14 14.94 11.28
C PRO A 141 -13.43 16.24 12.04
N THR A 142 -12.94 17.36 11.52
CA THR A 142 -13.29 18.71 11.98
C THR A 142 -13.66 19.67 10.85
N ALA A 143 -13.24 19.37 9.62
CA ALA A 143 -13.74 20.02 8.41
C ALA A 143 -13.83 19.01 7.26
N THR A 144 -14.71 19.29 6.30
CA THR A 144 -14.83 18.55 5.03
C THR A 144 -14.66 19.50 3.84
N ARG A 145 -14.37 18.95 2.67
CA ARG A 145 -14.44 19.61 1.36
C ARG A 145 -15.03 18.64 0.35
N ASP A 146 -15.38 19.16 -0.83
CA ASP A 146 -15.96 18.42 -1.94
C ASP A 146 -15.51 19.01 -3.29
N GLN A 147 -16.03 18.45 -4.38
CA GLN A 147 -15.66 18.89 -5.73
C GLN A 147 -16.02 20.35 -6.03
N ASP A 148 -16.99 20.95 -5.33
CA ASP A 148 -17.45 22.32 -5.62
C ASP A 148 -16.55 23.38 -4.99
N GLY A 149 -15.79 23.00 -3.96
CA GLY A 149 -14.77 23.84 -3.31
C GLY A 149 -13.41 23.88 -4.02
N CYS A 150 -13.27 23.42 -5.27
CA CYS A 150 -11.97 23.29 -5.96
C CYS A 150 -12.02 23.67 -7.45
N SER A 151 -11.37 24.75 -7.85
CA SER A 151 -11.49 25.36 -9.20
C SER A 151 -11.03 24.53 -10.41
N SER A 152 -10.51 23.32 -10.21
CA SER A 152 -10.25 22.35 -11.29
C SER A 152 -10.02 20.94 -10.72
N PRO A 153 -10.09 19.87 -11.54
CA PRO A 153 -9.72 18.52 -11.10
C PRO A 153 -8.28 18.45 -10.59
N GLN A 154 -7.35 19.15 -11.25
CA GLN A 154 -5.94 19.18 -10.85
C GLN A 154 -5.74 19.88 -9.48
N ASN A 155 -6.58 20.87 -9.16
CA ASN A 155 -6.55 21.54 -7.86
C ASN A 155 -7.15 20.65 -6.76
N LEU A 156 -8.21 19.89 -7.07
CA LEU A 156 -8.74 18.88 -6.15
C LEU A 156 -7.74 17.75 -5.92
N PHE A 157 -7.10 17.25 -6.97
CA PHE A 157 -6.04 16.23 -6.90
C PHE A 157 -4.85 16.71 -6.05
N GLY A 158 -4.47 17.99 -6.14
CA GLY A 158 -3.45 18.59 -5.25
C GLY A 158 -3.95 18.92 -3.83
N ALA A 159 -5.27 18.95 -3.60
CA ALA A 159 -5.85 19.19 -2.28
C ALA A 159 -6.08 17.90 -1.48
N VAL A 160 -6.21 16.75 -2.16
CA VAL A 160 -6.21 15.44 -1.49
C VAL A 160 -4.80 14.94 -1.17
N THR A 161 -3.74 15.44 -1.82
CA THR A 161 -2.33 15.22 -1.41
C THR A 161 -1.90 16.06 -0.18
N LEU A 162 -2.86 16.38 0.68
CA LEU A 162 -2.69 16.97 2.02
C LEU A 162 -3.28 16.05 3.10
N VAL A 163 -3.77 14.87 2.70
CA VAL A 163 -4.17 13.80 3.58
C VAL A 163 -2.91 13.18 4.21
N ASN A 164 -3.08 12.59 5.39
CA ASN A 164 -2.06 11.73 5.97
C ASN A 164 -2.72 10.48 6.58
N SER A 165 -1.92 9.51 7.00
CA SER A 165 -2.42 8.25 7.58
C SER A 165 -3.31 8.44 8.82
N GLY A 166 -3.26 9.60 9.48
CA GLY A 166 -4.14 10.01 10.57
C GLY A 166 -5.62 10.17 10.19
N TYR A 167 -5.93 10.36 8.89
CA TYR A 167 -7.31 10.46 8.38
C TYR A 167 -8.02 9.09 8.33
N TYR A 168 -7.26 7.99 8.35
CA TYR A 168 -7.78 6.62 8.47
C TYR A 168 -7.84 6.15 9.92
N ARG A 169 -7.22 6.91 10.84
CA ARG A 169 -7.00 6.57 12.26
C ARG A 169 -8.21 6.82 13.16
N MET A 170 -9.37 6.31 12.73
CA MET A 170 -10.66 6.59 13.33
C MET A 170 -11.33 5.30 13.81
N ALA A 171 -11.81 5.28 15.05
CA ALA A 171 -12.49 4.13 15.61
C ALA A 171 -13.81 3.82 14.85
N PRO A 172 -14.33 2.57 14.87
CA PRO A 172 -15.50 2.19 14.07
C PRO A 172 -16.76 3.03 14.26
N GLU A 173 -16.96 3.62 15.45
CA GLU A 173 -18.11 4.45 15.79
C GLU A 173 -18.08 5.88 15.20
N ILE A 174 -16.97 6.29 14.57
CA ILE A 174 -16.79 7.61 13.94
C ILE A 174 -17.49 7.62 12.57
N GLN A 175 -18.79 7.94 12.54
CA GLN A 175 -19.65 7.81 11.34
C GLN A 175 -19.48 8.94 10.31
N ASP A 176 -18.86 10.04 10.71
CA ASP A 176 -18.49 11.21 9.90
C ASP A 176 -17.21 10.99 9.07
N SER A 177 -16.45 9.92 9.34
CA SER A 177 -15.27 9.49 8.59
C SER A 177 -15.57 9.15 7.12
N ASP A 178 -14.61 9.35 6.21
CA ASP A 178 -14.79 9.01 4.78
C ASP A 178 -14.77 7.51 4.48
N THR A 179 -14.20 6.71 5.37
CA THR A 179 -14.08 5.26 5.20
C THR A 179 -14.49 4.52 6.47
N TYR A 180 -15.10 3.35 6.32
CA TYR A 180 -15.62 2.52 7.41
C TYR A 180 -14.94 1.14 7.41
N PRO A 181 -14.76 0.49 8.58
CA PRO A 181 -14.24 -0.87 8.67
C PRO A 181 -15.25 -1.90 8.18
N VAL A 182 -14.81 -2.86 7.36
CA VAL A 182 -15.65 -3.90 6.78
C VAL A 182 -15.66 -5.21 7.57
N LYS A 183 -16.63 -6.08 7.27
CA LYS A 183 -16.59 -7.53 7.51
C LYS A 183 -15.48 -8.18 6.67
N ILE A 184 -14.85 -9.23 7.19
CA ILE A 184 -13.84 -10.04 6.49
C ILE A 184 -14.56 -11.11 5.67
N GLN A 185 -14.94 -10.76 4.45
CA GLN A 185 -15.62 -11.63 3.50
C GLN A 185 -15.37 -11.16 2.06
N ARG A 186 -15.53 -12.06 1.07
CA ARG A 186 -15.13 -11.83 -0.33
C ARG A 186 -16.01 -10.81 -1.07
N GLU A 187 -17.18 -10.52 -0.51
CA GLU A 187 -18.10 -9.49 -1.00
C GLU A 187 -17.65 -8.08 -0.61
N SER A 188 -16.82 -7.97 0.42
CA SER A 188 -16.42 -6.73 1.10
C SER A 188 -14.92 -6.41 0.96
N ILE A 189 -14.07 -7.43 0.80
CA ILE A 189 -12.65 -7.24 0.50
C ILE A 189 -12.45 -7.50 -0.99
N LYS A 190 -12.36 -6.40 -1.75
CA LYS A 190 -12.33 -6.33 -3.22
C LYS A 190 -11.34 -5.27 -3.71
N PRO A 191 -10.99 -5.21 -5.01
CA PRO A 191 -10.21 -4.11 -5.57
C PRO A 191 -10.77 -2.74 -5.17
N GLY A 192 -9.92 -1.80 -4.77
CA GLY A 192 -10.34 -0.49 -4.22
C GLY A 192 -10.74 -0.51 -2.74
N THR A 193 -10.76 -1.66 -2.07
CA THR A 193 -10.78 -1.74 -0.60
C THR A 193 -9.44 -1.26 -0.07
N ILE A 194 -9.44 -0.53 1.03
CA ILE A 194 -8.26 0.08 1.63
C ILE A 194 -7.80 -0.78 2.79
N TYR A 195 -6.50 -0.97 2.97
CA TYR A 195 -5.92 -1.50 4.21
C TYR A 195 -5.21 -0.37 4.95
N TYR A 196 -5.63 -0.09 6.19
CA TYR A 196 -4.95 0.86 7.07
C TYR A 196 -4.09 0.11 8.10
N ASP A 197 -2.78 0.37 8.08
CA ASP A 197 -1.82 -0.05 9.09
C ASP A 197 -1.60 1.10 10.09
N PRO A 198 -2.01 0.94 11.38
CA PRO A 198 -1.86 1.97 12.40
C PRO A 198 -0.44 2.43 12.71
N ASN A 199 0.58 1.79 12.13
CA ASN A 199 1.96 2.28 12.08
C ASN A 199 2.15 3.20 10.87
N GLY A 200 1.27 4.19 10.73
CA GLY A 200 1.40 5.32 9.80
C GLY A 200 1.18 5.03 8.32
N HIS A 201 0.64 3.88 7.92
CA HIS A 201 0.71 3.42 6.53
C HIS A 201 -0.64 2.95 5.96
N VAL A 202 -0.82 3.08 4.65
CA VAL A 202 -2.08 2.78 3.94
C VAL A 202 -1.77 2.10 2.61
N ALA A 203 -2.57 1.11 2.21
CA ALA A 203 -2.45 0.44 0.92
C ALA A 203 -3.84 0.16 0.31
N VAL A 204 -3.90 -0.14 -0.99
CA VAL A 204 -5.17 -0.43 -1.69
C VAL A 204 -5.18 -1.84 -2.24
N VAL A 205 -6.20 -2.63 -1.92
CA VAL A 205 -6.45 -3.95 -2.52
C VAL A 205 -6.65 -3.81 -4.03
N SER A 206 -6.06 -4.71 -4.80
CA SER A 206 -6.18 -4.75 -6.27
C SER A 206 -6.55 -6.12 -6.83
N GLU A 207 -6.32 -7.18 -6.05
CA GLU A 207 -6.72 -8.55 -6.36
C GLU A 207 -6.93 -9.34 -5.05
N VAL A 208 -7.87 -10.29 -5.08
CA VAL A 208 -8.03 -11.35 -4.08
C VAL A 208 -8.10 -12.66 -4.84
N THR A 209 -7.13 -13.55 -4.63
CA THR A 209 -7.02 -14.82 -5.35
C THR A 209 -8.07 -15.84 -4.88
N ASP A 210 -8.19 -16.97 -5.57
CA ASP A 210 -9.10 -18.05 -5.17
C ASP A 210 -8.64 -18.83 -3.92
N ASP A 211 -7.37 -18.71 -3.53
CA ASP A 211 -6.81 -19.22 -2.27
C ASP A 211 -6.68 -18.12 -1.18
N GLY A 212 -7.29 -16.95 -1.40
CA GLY A 212 -7.43 -15.88 -0.41
C GLY A 212 -6.21 -15.00 -0.18
N ARG A 213 -5.15 -15.09 -1.00
CA ARG A 213 -4.04 -14.12 -1.00
C ARG A 213 -4.54 -12.78 -1.56
N ILE A 214 -3.99 -11.67 -1.07
CA ILE A 214 -4.44 -10.32 -1.43
C ILE A 214 -3.27 -9.52 -2.01
N ARG A 215 -3.39 -9.08 -3.26
CA ARG A 215 -2.42 -8.20 -3.92
C ARG A 215 -2.77 -6.75 -3.62
N LEU A 216 -1.87 -6.03 -2.96
CA LEU A 216 -2.03 -4.62 -2.65
C LEU A 216 -1.31 -3.74 -3.69
N ILE A 217 -1.66 -2.46 -3.70
CA ILE A 217 -0.93 -1.36 -4.35
C ILE A 217 -0.49 -0.43 -3.22
N ASP A 218 0.80 -0.10 -3.22
CA ASP A 218 1.47 0.74 -2.23
C ASP A 218 2.22 1.85 -2.99
N ALA A 219 2.06 3.11 -2.57
CA ALA A 219 2.68 4.29 -3.18
C ALA A 219 3.65 4.95 -2.20
N HIS A 220 4.77 5.45 -2.72
CA HIS A 220 5.91 5.88 -1.91
C HIS A 220 6.22 7.37 -2.11
N PRO A 221 6.83 8.06 -1.13
CA PRO A 221 7.24 9.46 -1.25
C PRO A 221 8.11 9.76 -2.49
N ASP A 222 8.94 8.80 -2.90
CA ASP A 222 9.77 8.82 -4.12
C ASP A 222 8.97 8.69 -5.44
N ARG A 223 7.63 8.68 -5.38
CA ARG A 223 6.67 8.54 -6.48
C ARG A 223 6.65 7.18 -7.18
N SER A 224 7.31 6.16 -6.62
CA SER A 224 7.12 4.78 -7.07
C SER A 224 5.78 4.19 -6.62
N ILE A 225 5.35 3.14 -7.31
CA ILE A 225 4.28 2.24 -6.88
C ILE A 225 4.85 0.82 -6.82
N SER A 226 4.81 0.20 -5.64
CA SER A 226 5.04 -1.23 -5.46
C SER A 226 3.70 -1.97 -5.36
N LYS A 227 3.73 -3.30 -5.49
CA LYS A 227 2.52 -4.13 -5.47
C LYS A 227 2.64 -5.28 -4.45
N PRO A 228 2.85 -4.98 -3.15
CA PRO A 228 3.15 -6.01 -2.17
C PRO A 228 1.96 -6.96 -1.94
N TRP A 229 2.25 -8.22 -1.65
CA TRP A 229 1.24 -9.12 -1.07
C TRP A 229 0.99 -8.78 0.39
N PHE A 230 -0.27 -8.90 0.80
CA PHE A 230 -0.72 -8.78 2.18
C PHE A 230 -0.23 -9.95 3.05
N GLY A 231 0.14 -9.66 4.30
CA GLY A 231 0.66 -10.65 5.25
C GLY A 231 1.25 -9.95 6.50
N ALA A 232 2.01 -10.70 7.30
CA ALA A 232 2.49 -10.28 8.62
C ALA A 232 3.36 -9.00 8.65
N LYS A 233 3.86 -8.51 7.50
CA LYS A 233 4.61 -7.25 7.38
C LYS A 233 3.76 -5.98 7.61
N PHE A 234 2.43 -6.10 7.55
CA PHE A 234 1.46 -5.06 7.91
C PHE A 234 0.97 -5.25 9.35
N ALA A 235 0.52 -4.19 10.02
CA ALA A 235 -0.14 -4.32 11.34
C ALA A 235 -1.65 -4.03 11.29
N LEU A 236 -2.41 -4.68 12.17
CA LEU A 236 -3.84 -4.42 12.42
C LEU A 236 -4.04 -3.32 13.48
N GLY A 237 -3.19 -3.31 14.52
CA GLY A 237 -3.41 -2.50 15.71
C GLY A 237 -4.65 -2.94 16.50
N ASN A 238 -5.60 -2.02 16.72
CA ASN A 238 -6.80 -2.27 17.51
C ASN A 238 -7.95 -1.32 17.10
N ALA A 239 -9.15 -1.57 17.65
CA ALA A 239 -10.36 -0.80 17.33
C ALA A 239 -10.28 0.70 17.65
N GLN A 240 -9.49 1.15 18.64
CA GLN A 240 -9.33 2.59 18.93
C GLN A 240 -8.50 3.30 17.84
N ASN A 241 -7.62 2.57 17.16
CA ASN A 241 -6.85 3.08 16.03
C ASN A 241 -7.60 2.93 14.70
N GLY A 242 -8.49 1.93 14.57
CA GLY A 242 -9.33 1.75 13.37
C GLY A 242 -8.65 1.08 12.17
N GLY A 243 -7.58 0.31 12.40
CA GLY A 243 -6.80 -0.40 11.38
C GLY A 243 -7.48 -1.64 10.78
N GLY A 244 -6.87 -2.20 9.74
CA GLY A 244 -7.45 -3.28 8.95
C GLY A 244 -8.14 -2.79 7.67
N PHE A 245 -9.03 -3.61 7.12
CA PHE A 245 -9.73 -3.34 5.86
C PHE A 245 -10.85 -2.30 6.02
N ARG A 246 -10.91 -1.33 5.10
CA ARG A 246 -11.85 -0.22 5.07
C ARG A 246 -12.39 0.01 3.66
N ARG A 247 -13.63 0.50 3.52
CA ARG A 247 -14.21 0.94 2.23
C ARG A 247 -14.70 2.38 2.31
N TRP A 248 -14.85 3.02 1.14
CA TRP A 248 -15.46 4.35 1.00
C TRP A 248 -16.90 4.33 1.49
N ARG A 249 -17.19 5.20 2.46
CA ARG A 249 -18.54 5.43 2.97
C ARG A 249 -19.41 5.97 1.84
N PRO A 250 -20.57 5.35 1.52
CA PRO A 250 -21.41 5.81 0.41
C PRO A 250 -21.80 7.28 0.57
N GLN A 251 -21.76 8.02 -0.55
CA GLN A 251 -21.95 9.47 -0.60
C GLN A 251 -23.09 9.85 -1.55
N TRP A 252 -23.89 10.83 -1.12
CA TRP A 252 -24.89 11.51 -1.94
C TRP A 252 -24.53 12.99 -2.03
N TYR A 253 -24.85 13.58 -3.18
CA TYR A 253 -24.94 15.02 -3.37
C TYR A 253 -26.40 15.44 -3.21
N SER A 254 -26.71 16.19 -2.16
CA SER A 254 -28.07 16.63 -1.84
C SER A 254 -28.46 17.86 -2.68
N SER A 255 -29.77 18.13 -2.76
CA SER A 255 -30.33 19.24 -3.55
C SER A 255 -29.97 20.64 -3.04
N ASP A 256 -29.43 20.75 -1.82
CA ASP A 256 -28.84 21.97 -1.25
C ASP A 256 -27.33 22.11 -1.49
N GLY A 257 -26.75 21.25 -2.35
CA GLY A 257 -25.36 21.35 -2.81
C GLY A 257 -24.35 20.90 -1.75
N ARG A 258 -24.54 19.72 -1.15
CA ARG A 258 -23.68 19.18 -0.09
C ARG A 258 -23.43 17.68 -0.21
N ILE A 259 -22.27 17.23 0.29
CA ILE A 259 -21.96 15.80 0.42
C ILE A 259 -22.52 15.24 1.74
N VAL A 260 -23.52 14.37 1.62
CA VAL A 260 -24.08 13.56 2.71
C VAL A 260 -23.46 12.16 2.68
N ARG A 261 -22.98 11.66 3.83
CA ARG A 261 -22.35 10.34 3.98
C ARG A 261 -23.26 9.37 4.74
N LEU A 262 -23.22 8.07 4.40
CA LEU A 262 -24.08 7.07 5.06
C LEU A 262 -23.66 6.74 6.50
N GLY A 263 -24.61 6.78 7.43
CA GLY A 263 -24.41 6.27 8.79
C GLY A 263 -24.21 4.74 8.83
N ASN A 264 -23.42 4.26 9.79
CA ASN A 264 -23.00 2.85 9.90
C ASN A 264 -24.16 1.84 9.88
N HIS A 265 -25.33 2.21 10.43
CA HIS A 265 -26.50 1.34 10.52
C HIS A 265 -27.14 0.99 9.16
N ASN A 266 -26.86 1.78 8.12
CA ASN A 266 -27.36 1.57 6.76
C ASN A 266 -26.30 0.97 5.80
N ILE A 267 -25.15 0.55 6.32
CA ILE A 267 -24.04 -0.03 5.52
C ILE A 267 -24.01 -1.56 5.74
N PRO A 268 -24.44 -2.39 4.76
CA PRO A 268 -24.63 -3.83 4.98
C PRO A 268 -23.37 -4.62 5.33
N ASP A 269 -22.19 -4.16 4.91
CA ASP A 269 -20.89 -4.78 5.15
C ASP A 269 -20.03 -4.09 6.23
N PHE A 270 -20.57 -3.10 6.95
CA PHE A 270 -19.91 -2.51 8.11
C PHE A 270 -19.67 -3.56 9.22
N SER A 271 -18.52 -3.47 9.89
CA SER A 271 -18.29 -4.19 11.14
C SER A 271 -17.37 -3.43 12.10
N ALA A 272 -17.84 -3.24 13.34
CA ALA A 272 -17.06 -2.68 14.43
C ALA A 272 -16.18 -3.70 15.17
N THR A 273 -16.32 -4.99 14.89
CA THR A 273 -15.79 -6.07 15.74
C THR A 273 -15.09 -7.21 15.01
N ASP A 274 -15.50 -7.55 13.78
CA ASP A 274 -15.05 -8.75 13.04
C ASP A 274 -13.53 -8.74 12.79
N GLN A 275 -12.91 -7.56 12.69
CA GLN A 275 -11.46 -7.39 12.52
C GLN A 275 -10.67 -7.28 13.83
N TYR A 276 -11.33 -7.06 14.98
CA TYR A 276 -10.68 -6.72 16.25
C TYR A 276 -10.95 -7.78 17.34
N GLN A 277 -11.16 -9.02 16.93
CA GLN A 277 -11.45 -10.14 17.81
C GLN A 277 -10.20 -10.50 18.65
N LYS A 278 -10.39 -10.90 19.91
CA LYS A 278 -9.28 -11.31 20.81
C LYS A 278 -8.60 -12.61 20.38
N SER A 279 -9.28 -13.43 19.59
CA SER A 279 -8.81 -14.68 19.01
C SER A 279 -9.68 -14.94 17.78
N PHE A 280 -9.08 -15.32 16.67
CA PHE A 280 -9.80 -15.59 15.42
C PHE A 280 -10.09 -17.09 15.27
N THR A 281 -11.27 -17.41 14.73
CA THR A 281 -11.76 -18.78 14.57
C THR A 281 -12.32 -19.03 13.17
N PHE A 282 -11.99 -20.18 12.58
CA PHE A 282 -12.51 -20.61 11.27
C PHE A 282 -12.55 -22.14 11.21
N ASN A 283 -13.62 -22.72 10.66
CA ASN A 283 -13.81 -24.19 10.56
C ASN A 283 -13.54 -24.97 11.88
N GLY A 284 -13.83 -24.38 13.03
CA GLY A 284 -13.56 -24.96 14.35
C GLY A 284 -12.12 -24.80 14.87
N ARG A 285 -11.16 -24.42 14.01
CA ARG A 285 -9.81 -23.99 14.45
C ARG A 285 -9.93 -22.63 15.13
N GLY A 286 -9.43 -22.52 16.36
CA GLY A 286 -9.26 -21.25 17.07
C GLY A 286 -7.80 -20.84 17.21
N GLY A 287 -7.56 -19.65 17.77
CA GLY A 287 -6.20 -19.13 17.98
C GLY A 287 -5.47 -18.79 16.68
N MET A 288 -6.20 -18.50 15.60
CA MET A 288 -5.60 -18.11 14.33
C MET A 288 -5.02 -16.69 14.41
N SER A 289 -3.94 -16.43 13.67
CA SER A 289 -3.51 -15.05 13.43
C SER A 289 -4.57 -14.34 12.57
N TYR A 290 -4.61 -13.00 12.66
CA TYR A 290 -5.46 -12.17 11.81
C TYR A 290 -5.23 -12.45 10.31
N PHE A 291 -3.97 -12.63 9.90
CA PHE A 291 -3.59 -12.87 8.51
C PHE A 291 -4.05 -14.24 8.00
N ASP A 292 -3.88 -15.30 8.80
CA ASP A 292 -4.38 -16.64 8.45
C ASP A 292 -5.90 -16.67 8.40
N TYR A 293 -6.56 -15.96 9.31
CA TYR A 293 -8.02 -15.84 9.35
C TYR A 293 -8.56 -15.11 8.11
N VAL A 294 -7.95 -13.99 7.73
CA VAL A 294 -8.29 -13.25 6.51
C VAL A 294 -8.10 -14.14 5.27
N ARG A 295 -6.96 -14.83 5.12
CA ARG A 295 -6.73 -15.74 3.99
C ARG A 295 -7.79 -16.85 3.94
N ALA A 296 -8.03 -17.53 5.08
CA ALA A 296 -9.01 -18.62 5.15
C ALA A 296 -10.45 -18.15 4.85
N ARG A 297 -10.83 -16.94 5.28
CA ARG A 297 -12.16 -16.33 5.02
C ARG A 297 -12.36 -15.84 3.60
N LEU A 298 -11.30 -15.62 2.83
CA LEU A 298 -11.34 -15.19 1.43
C LEU A 298 -11.04 -16.31 0.42
N SER A 299 -10.50 -17.42 0.91
CA SER A 299 -10.16 -18.63 0.15
C SER A 299 -11.42 -19.42 -0.24
N ASN A 300 -11.62 -19.61 -1.54
CA ASN A 300 -12.60 -20.55 -2.10
C ASN A 300 -12.22 -22.02 -1.79
N ARG A 301 -11.02 -22.27 -1.25
CA ARG A 301 -10.50 -23.58 -0.84
C ARG A 301 -10.56 -23.82 0.68
N GLY A 302 -11.03 -22.84 1.47
CA GLY A 302 -10.98 -22.86 2.93
C GLY A 302 -9.55 -22.74 3.50
N ASP A 303 -9.30 -23.35 4.67
CA ASP A 303 -8.02 -23.29 5.41
C ASP A 303 -7.04 -24.42 5.07
N ARG A 304 -7.18 -25.05 3.90
CA ARG A 304 -6.27 -26.09 3.40
C ARG A 304 -4.96 -25.47 2.93
N ILE A 305 -3.84 -26.10 3.27
CA ILE A 305 -2.48 -25.58 3.10
C ILE A 305 -1.73 -26.49 2.13
N ARG A 306 -0.98 -25.90 1.19
CA ARG A 306 -0.22 -26.61 0.15
C ARG A 306 1.23 -26.21 0.25
N PRO A 307 2.03 -26.85 1.11
CA PRO A 307 3.31 -26.28 1.55
C PRO A 307 4.30 -26.03 0.40
N VAL A 308 4.21 -26.75 -0.72
CA VAL A 308 5.05 -26.54 -1.91
C VAL A 308 4.57 -25.38 -2.79
N GLU A 309 3.24 -25.21 -2.94
CA GLU A 309 2.61 -24.06 -3.63
C GLU A 309 2.82 -22.78 -2.80
N ASP A 310 2.56 -22.85 -1.48
CA ASP A 310 2.77 -21.78 -0.51
C ASP A 310 4.24 -21.34 -0.39
N PHE A 311 5.21 -22.27 -0.35
CA PHE A 311 6.64 -21.94 -0.25
C PHE A 311 7.19 -21.31 -1.53
N HIS A 312 6.78 -21.80 -2.70
CA HIS A 312 7.10 -21.17 -3.99
C HIS A 312 6.63 -19.71 -4.01
N ASP A 313 5.36 -19.51 -3.66
CA ASP A 313 4.73 -18.20 -3.70
C ASP A 313 5.36 -17.24 -2.69
N MET A 314 5.62 -17.67 -1.46
CA MET A 314 6.28 -16.83 -0.46
C MET A 314 7.73 -16.49 -0.83
N LEU A 315 8.48 -17.38 -1.49
CA LEU A 315 9.81 -17.05 -2.02
C LEU A 315 9.73 -15.98 -3.11
N ALA A 316 8.75 -16.08 -4.03
CA ALA A 316 8.51 -15.07 -5.05
C ALA A 316 8.13 -13.71 -4.44
N ASP A 317 7.28 -13.71 -3.41
CA ASP A 317 6.83 -12.51 -2.70
C ASP A 317 7.99 -11.77 -1.99
N VAL A 318 8.85 -12.53 -1.30
CA VAL A 318 10.05 -11.97 -0.64
C VAL A 318 11.05 -11.48 -1.70
N PHE A 319 11.18 -12.16 -2.83
CA PHE A 319 12.04 -11.70 -3.92
C PHE A 319 11.52 -10.42 -4.61
N GLU A 320 10.20 -10.22 -4.70
CA GLU A 320 9.65 -8.92 -5.11
C GLU A 320 9.98 -7.82 -4.10
N ASP A 321 9.85 -8.06 -2.79
CA ASP A 321 10.27 -7.08 -1.76
C ASP A 321 11.76 -6.72 -1.89
N ILE A 322 12.64 -7.69 -2.19
CA ILE A 322 14.08 -7.45 -2.48
C ILE A 322 14.26 -6.55 -3.72
N ARG A 323 13.47 -6.77 -4.77
CA ARG A 323 13.53 -5.94 -6.00
C ARG A 323 13.02 -4.52 -5.76
N TYR A 324 11.92 -4.34 -5.04
CA TYR A 324 11.44 -3.00 -4.65
C TYR A 324 12.45 -2.26 -3.76
N ARG A 325 13.14 -2.98 -2.86
CA ARG A 325 14.27 -2.42 -2.11
C ARG A 325 15.40 -1.96 -3.02
N ALA A 326 15.73 -2.74 -4.05
CA ALA A 326 16.78 -2.37 -5.01
C ALA A 326 16.44 -1.10 -5.79
N GLU A 327 15.18 -0.91 -6.19
CA GLU A 327 14.72 0.33 -6.83
C GLU A 327 14.84 1.54 -5.88
N ALA A 328 14.46 1.41 -4.61
CA ALA A 328 14.61 2.48 -3.61
C ALA A 328 16.08 2.84 -3.31
N VAL A 329 16.95 1.83 -3.16
CA VAL A 329 18.40 2.04 -2.99
C VAL A 329 18.99 2.74 -4.22
N GLU A 330 18.62 2.31 -5.42
CA GLU A 330 19.12 2.89 -6.68
C GLU A 330 18.65 4.34 -6.89
N ILE A 331 17.47 4.73 -6.39
CA ILE A 331 17.02 6.13 -6.35
C ILE A 331 17.96 6.98 -5.46
N CYS A 332 18.33 6.48 -4.28
CA CYS A 332 19.32 7.10 -3.38
C CYS A 332 20.73 7.20 -4.02
N ILE A 333 21.15 6.20 -4.79
CA ILE A 333 22.41 6.25 -5.54
C ILE A 333 22.37 7.30 -6.64
N LYS A 334 21.29 7.35 -7.44
CA LYS A 334 21.11 8.36 -8.49
C LYS A 334 21.05 9.79 -7.96
N ALA A 335 20.43 10.02 -6.80
CA ALA A 335 20.41 11.32 -6.12
C ALA A 335 21.76 11.68 -5.45
N GLY A 336 22.72 10.76 -5.40
CA GLY A 336 24.07 11.01 -4.89
C GLY A 336 24.19 11.15 -3.37
N ILE A 337 23.15 10.83 -2.59
CA ILE A 337 23.12 11.03 -1.13
C ILE A 337 24.26 10.27 -0.43
N HIS A 338 24.51 9.04 -0.88
CA HIS A 338 25.66 8.19 -0.48
C HIS A 338 27.05 8.86 -0.61
N ARG A 339 27.18 9.97 -1.34
CA ARG A 339 28.44 10.72 -1.53
C ARG A 339 28.55 11.95 -0.61
N LYS A 340 27.46 12.38 0.02
CA LYS A 340 27.48 13.46 1.01
C LYS A 340 28.14 12.96 2.31
N PRO A 341 28.78 13.82 3.12
CA PRO A 341 29.16 13.47 4.49
C PRO A 341 27.93 13.07 5.30
N HIS A 342 28.07 12.08 6.20
CA HIS A 342 26.97 11.74 7.12
C HIS A 342 26.75 12.89 8.14
N PRO A 343 25.50 13.31 8.44
CA PRO A 343 25.18 14.51 9.23
C PRO A 343 25.52 14.43 10.73
N GLY A 344 26.32 13.46 11.15
CA GLY A 344 26.77 13.28 12.53
C GLY A 344 25.72 12.77 13.54
N ALA A 345 24.45 12.68 13.15
CA ALA A 345 23.34 12.19 14.00
C ALA A 345 22.25 11.50 13.15
N LEU A 346 21.44 10.66 13.78
CA LEU A 346 20.17 10.15 13.21
C LEU A 346 19.04 11.19 13.35
N PRO A 347 17.98 11.14 12.53
CA PRO A 347 16.74 11.85 12.82
C PRO A 347 16.12 11.35 14.14
N THR A 348 15.27 12.18 14.76
CA THR A 348 14.58 11.84 16.03
C THR A 348 13.83 10.51 15.95
N ASN A 349 13.26 10.17 14.79
CA ASN A 349 12.73 8.85 14.49
C ASN A 349 13.17 8.42 13.09
N ILE A 350 13.64 7.18 12.91
CA ILE A 350 14.06 6.70 11.57
C ILE A 350 12.91 6.17 10.70
N TYR A 351 11.75 5.86 11.28
CA TYR A 351 10.63 5.21 10.57
C TYR A 351 9.62 6.19 9.97
N GLY A 352 9.43 7.36 10.60
CA GLY A 352 8.67 8.48 10.06
C GLY A 352 9.34 9.80 10.42
N THR A 353 9.84 10.49 9.39
CA THR A 353 10.55 11.77 9.51
C THR A 353 10.31 12.60 8.26
N ASP A 354 11.24 13.48 7.88
CA ASP A 354 11.11 14.44 6.79
C ASP A 354 12.45 14.60 6.04
N GLY A 355 12.42 15.15 4.82
CA GLY A 355 13.63 15.47 4.04
C GLY A 355 14.39 14.24 3.52
N GLU A 356 15.72 14.35 3.40
CA GLU A 356 16.55 13.34 2.72
C GLU A 356 16.46 11.94 3.35
N TRP A 357 16.13 11.83 4.65
CA TRP A 357 15.93 10.54 5.29
C TRP A 357 14.60 9.90 4.87
N GLU A 358 13.50 10.65 4.86
CA GLU A 358 12.18 10.14 4.44
C GLU A 358 12.17 9.75 2.95
N GLU A 359 12.92 10.47 2.10
CA GLU A 359 12.97 10.23 0.66
C GLU A 359 13.93 9.09 0.25
N TYR A 360 15.09 8.92 0.93
CA TYR A 360 16.18 8.05 0.44
C TYR A 360 16.63 6.92 1.38
N SER A 361 16.11 6.87 2.62
CA SER A 361 16.38 5.77 3.54
C SER A 361 15.47 4.55 3.26
N THR A 362 15.77 3.40 3.86
CA THR A 362 14.96 2.18 3.75
C THR A 362 14.50 1.50 5.06
N PRO A 363 14.53 2.09 6.27
CA PRO A 363 14.32 1.33 7.52
C PRO A 363 12.91 0.74 7.63
N SER A 364 11.87 1.48 7.23
CA SER A 364 10.49 0.99 7.16
C SER A 364 10.29 -0.14 6.14
N ARG A 365 11.08 -0.16 5.06
CA ARG A 365 11.06 -1.20 4.01
C ARG A 365 11.86 -2.44 4.45
N ASP A 366 13.02 -2.21 5.03
CA ASP A 366 13.95 -3.25 5.49
C ASP A 366 13.36 -4.01 6.68
N ALA A 367 12.65 -3.32 7.59
CA ALA A 367 11.82 -3.95 8.63
C ALA A 367 10.75 -4.88 8.04
N ARG A 368 9.99 -4.44 7.03
CA ARG A 368 8.98 -5.29 6.35
C ARG A 368 9.62 -6.51 5.67
N LEU A 369 10.75 -6.32 4.99
CA LEU A 369 11.50 -7.40 4.34
C LEU A 369 11.96 -8.44 5.37
N LYS A 370 12.51 -8.00 6.51
CA LYS A 370 12.89 -8.88 7.63
C LYS A 370 11.70 -9.65 8.21
N VAL A 371 10.54 -9.02 8.36
CA VAL A 371 9.31 -9.71 8.78
C VAL A 371 8.83 -10.72 7.74
N ALA A 372 8.92 -10.42 6.44
CA ALA A 372 8.55 -11.36 5.38
C ALA A 372 9.46 -12.60 5.36
N PHE A 373 10.77 -12.43 5.55
CA PHE A 373 11.72 -13.51 5.76
C PHE A 373 11.40 -14.35 7.01
N ARG A 374 11.04 -13.73 8.15
CA ARG A 374 10.68 -14.45 9.38
C ARG A 374 9.34 -15.19 9.27
N ASP A 375 8.35 -14.65 8.56
CA ASP A 375 7.06 -15.32 8.30
C ASP A 375 7.24 -16.53 7.36
N LEU A 376 8.05 -16.41 6.31
CA LEU A 376 8.46 -17.55 5.45
C LEU A 376 9.13 -18.66 6.29
N PHE A 377 10.08 -18.29 7.14
CA PHE A 377 10.77 -19.22 8.04
C PHE A 377 9.78 -19.93 8.97
N LEU A 378 8.99 -19.18 9.74
CA LEU A 378 8.06 -19.74 10.75
C LEU A 378 6.95 -20.59 10.12
N ARG A 379 6.41 -20.19 8.96
CA ARG A 379 5.42 -21.01 8.23
C ARG A 379 6.01 -22.32 7.73
N THR A 380 7.23 -22.28 7.18
CA THR A 380 7.92 -23.48 6.71
C THR A 380 8.15 -24.47 7.86
N VAL A 381 8.65 -23.99 9.01
CA VAL A 381 8.79 -24.80 10.23
C VAL A 381 7.44 -25.39 10.69
N GLY A 382 6.37 -24.58 10.63
CA GLY A 382 5.00 -25.03 10.87
C GLY A 382 4.52 -26.14 9.93
N TRP A 383 4.86 -26.07 8.64
CA TRP A 383 4.51 -27.09 7.66
C TRP A 383 5.28 -28.40 7.85
N ILE A 384 6.57 -28.34 8.21
CA ILE A 384 7.34 -29.52 8.61
C ILE A 384 6.67 -30.21 9.80
N LYS A 385 6.31 -29.46 10.85
CA LYS A 385 5.58 -30.00 12.01
C LYS A 385 4.24 -30.64 11.61
N MET A 386 3.46 -29.97 10.76
CA MET A 386 2.18 -30.51 10.26
C MET A 386 2.36 -31.83 9.50
N ALA A 387 3.47 -31.99 8.76
CA ALA A 387 3.80 -33.23 8.06
C ALA A 387 4.25 -34.35 9.03
N GLU A 388 4.99 -34.01 10.09
CA GLU A 388 5.35 -34.95 11.16
C GLU A 388 4.12 -35.44 11.96
N THR A 389 3.14 -34.58 12.21
CA THR A 389 1.92 -34.92 12.96
C THR A 389 0.77 -35.45 12.10
N GLY A 390 0.92 -35.48 10.77
CA GLY A 390 -0.13 -35.91 9.84
C GLY A 390 -1.37 -35.02 9.85
N ASP A 391 -1.19 -33.69 9.96
CA ASP A 391 -2.30 -32.73 10.06
C ASP A 391 -3.17 -32.73 8.78
N PRO A 392 -4.48 -33.02 8.88
CA PRO A 392 -5.36 -33.22 7.72
C PRO A 392 -5.60 -31.95 6.88
N ARG A 393 -5.15 -30.78 7.35
CA ARG A 393 -5.20 -29.53 6.58
C ARG A 393 -4.03 -29.40 5.60
N LEU A 394 -2.97 -30.19 5.77
CA LEU A 394 -1.83 -30.21 4.85
C LEU A 394 -2.17 -31.06 3.62
N GLU A 395 -2.30 -30.43 2.45
CA GLU A 395 -2.40 -31.11 1.15
C GLU A 395 -1.00 -31.62 0.72
N TYR A 396 -0.42 -32.53 1.51
CA TYR A 396 0.86 -33.18 1.22
C TYR A 396 0.77 -34.69 1.50
N ARG A 397 1.64 -35.49 0.86
CA ARG A 397 1.62 -36.96 0.96
C ARG A 397 2.86 -37.59 1.62
N GLY A 398 3.94 -36.82 1.80
CA GLY A 398 5.15 -37.26 2.47
C GLY A 398 5.16 -36.89 3.95
N ASP A 399 6.21 -37.33 4.64
CA ASP A 399 6.54 -36.93 6.01
C ASP A 399 7.34 -35.60 6.05
N GLY A 400 7.67 -35.12 7.26
CA GLY A 400 8.53 -33.96 7.45
C GLY A 400 9.88 -34.05 6.71
N PRO A 401 10.62 -35.18 6.80
CA PRO A 401 11.87 -35.38 6.06
C PRO A 401 11.72 -35.45 4.52
N ALA A 402 10.57 -35.84 3.98
CA ALA A 402 10.26 -35.70 2.55
C ALA A 402 10.01 -34.24 2.17
N LEU A 403 9.15 -33.56 2.91
CA LEU A 403 8.81 -32.15 2.66
C LEU A 403 10.07 -31.27 2.75
N ALA A 404 10.91 -31.46 3.77
CA ALA A 404 12.11 -30.68 3.95
C ALA A 404 13.12 -30.80 2.80
N ARG A 405 13.24 -31.98 2.17
CA ARG A 405 14.06 -32.16 0.96
C ARG A 405 13.45 -31.44 -0.25
N GLU A 406 12.15 -31.64 -0.47
CA GLU A 406 11.44 -31.01 -1.60
C GLU A 406 11.47 -29.48 -1.54
N LEU A 407 11.39 -28.89 -0.33
CA LEU A 407 11.52 -27.45 -0.12
C LEU A 407 12.96 -26.93 -0.27
N ILE A 408 14.00 -27.70 0.10
CA ILE A 408 15.40 -27.36 -0.24
C ILE A 408 15.60 -27.38 -1.76
N ASP A 409 15.15 -28.45 -2.43
CA ASP A 409 15.29 -28.58 -3.89
C ASP A 409 14.54 -27.46 -4.62
N LEU A 410 13.39 -27.02 -4.10
CA LEU A 410 12.63 -25.87 -4.61
C LEU A 410 13.35 -24.53 -4.36
N TYR A 411 13.88 -24.31 -3.16
CA TYR A 411 14.69 -23.14 -2.83
C TYR A 411 15.89 -23.00 -3.77
N ASP A 412 16.64 -24.10 -3.98
CA ASP A 412 17.86 -24.08 -4.80
C ASP A 412 17.57 -23.86 -6.29
N ARG A 413 16.46 -24.39 -6.82
CA ARG A 413 16.01 -24.09 -8.19
C ARG A 413 15.62 -22.62 -8.36
N LEU A 414 14.86 -22.06 -7.42
CA LEU A 414 14.40 -20.66 -7.49
C LEU A 414 15.55 -19.67 -7.29
N ASN A 415 16.45 -19.93 -6.33
CA ASN A 415 17.62 -19.09 -6.04
C ASN A 415 18.56 -18.89 -7.24
N GLN A 416 18.65 -19.87 -8.15
CA GLN A 416 19.43 -19.73 -9.38
C GLN A 416 18.89 -18.63 -10.32
N GLN A 417 17.56 -18.43 -10.31
CA GLN A 417 16.82 -17.48 -11.16
C GLN A 417 16.60 -16.13 -10.45
N MET A 418 16.39 -16.14 -9.14
CA MET A 418 16.15 -14.98 -8.31
C MET A 418 17.45 -14.19 -8.05
N ARG A 419 17.77 -13.24 -8.93
CA ARG A 419 18.97 -12.39 -8.86
C ARG A 419 18.67 -10.90 -9.00
N ILE A 420 19.41 -10.09 -8.27
CA ILE A 420 19.53 -8.64 -8.48
C ILE A 420 20.98 -8.27 -8.85
N GLN A 421 21.18 -7.05 -9.35
CA GLN A 421 22.50 -6.50 -9.65
C GLN A 421 22.57 -5.05 -9.17
N TYR A 422 23.73 -4.64 -8.67
CA TYR A 422 24.06 -3.24 -8.40
C TYR A 422 25.44 -2.90 -8.96
N ILE A 423 25.76 -1.61 -9.13
CA ILE A 423 27.10 -1.14 -9.52
C ILE A 423 27.82 -0.59 -8.29
N ASN A 424 29.01 -1.09 -7.99
CA ASN A 424 29.78 -0.69 -6.81
C ASN A 424 30.53 0.66 -7.02
N SER A 425 31.14 1.16 -5.96
CA SER A 425 31.91 2.41 -5.86
C SER A 425 33.23 2.39 -6.65
N ALA A 426 33.59 1.26 -7.25
CA ALA A 426 34.66 1.07 -8.24
C ALA A 426 34.12 0.88 -9.68
N GLY A 427 32.81 1.07 -9.91
CA GLY A 427 32.16 0.96 -11.22
C GLY A 427 31.93 -0.47 -11.71
N GLN A 428 32.14 -1.48 -10.85
CA GLN A 428 31.99 -2.89 -11.22
C GLN A 428 30.59 -3.43 -10.87
N PRO A 429 30.00 -4.29 -11.72
CA PRO A 429 28.73 -4.93 -11.41
C PRO A 429 28.89 -6.02 -10.35
N VAL A 430 28.07 -5.96 -9.30
CA VAL A 430 27.93 -7.01 -8.28
C VAL A 430 26.55 -7.64 -8.44
N VAL A 431 26.50 -8.97 -8.50
CA VAL A 431 25.26 -9.76 -8.64
C VAL A 431 25.01 -10.49 -7.32
N LEU A 432 23.78 -10.37 -6.79
CA LEU A 432 23.35 -11.05 -5.57
C LEU A 432 22.17 -11.97 -5.90
N SER A 433 22.23 -13.22 -5.43
CA SER A 433 21.08 -14.14 -5.42
C SER A 433 20.15 -13.86 -4.23
N PHE A 434 18.97 -14.49 -4.22
CA PHE A 434 18.08 -14.48 -3.07
C PHE A 434 18.79 -14.92 -1.78
N HIS A 435 19.62 -15.97 -1.86
CA HIS A 435 20.37 -16.50 -0.73
C HIS A 435 21.45 -15.53 -0.23
N ASP A 436 22.14 -14.82 -1.13
CA ASP A 436 23.10 -13.77 -0.73
C ASP A 436 22.41 -12.67 0.09
N VAL A 437 21.21 -12.24 -0.33
CA VAL A 437 20.43 -11.24 0.41
C VAL A 437 19.88 -11.80 1.72
N ALA A 438 19.48 -13.07 1.76
CA ALA A 438 19.02 -13.74 2.98
C ALA A 438 20.12 -13.82 4.06
N VAL A 439 21.34 -14.19 3.67
CA VAL A 439 22.51 -14.29 4.58
C VAL A 439 22.98 -12.90 5.03
N ARG A 440 22.87 -11.88 4.18
CA ARG A 440 23.25 -10.48 4.49
C ARG A 440 22.12 -9.64 5.12
N LEU A 441 20.95 -10.21 5.37
CA LEU A 441 19.70 -9.47 5.63
C LEU A 441 19.79 -8.43 6.77
N PHE A 442 20.58 -8.73 7.81
CA PHE A 442 20.78 -7.88 8.98
C PHE A 442 22.06 -7.01 8.90
N ASP A 443 22.87 -7.18 7.85
CA ASP A 443 23.95 -6.27 7.47
C ASP A 443 23.47 -5.16 6.50
N LEU A 444 22.30 -5.32 5.87
CA LEU A 444 21.72 -4.32 4.96
C LEU A 444 21.50 -2.98 5.67
N SER A 445 22.30 -1.94 5.35
CA SER A 445 22.08 -0.61 5.90
C SER A 445 20.88 0.09 5.26
N PHE A 446 20.10 0.73 6.13
CA PHE A 446 18.94 1.52 5.78
C PHE A 446 19.24 3.01 5.57
N ASP A 447 20.38 3.49 6.04
CA ASP A 447 20.77 4.91 6.02
C ASP A 447 21.10 5.40 4.60
N PRO A 448 20.75 6.65 4.23
CA PRO A 448 20.92 7.17 2.88
C PRO A 448 22.35 7.65 2.55
N TYR A 449 23.20 7.87 3.56
CA TYR A 449 24.57 8.37 3.39
C TYR A 449 25.61 7.26 3.25
N HIS A 450 25.34 6.04 3.73
CA HIS A 450 26.21 4.89 3.56
C HIS A 450 26.39 4.48 2.09
N SER A 451 27.59 4.00 1.79
CA SER A 451 27.98 3.42 0.50
C SER A 451 27.03 2.31 0.00
N ILE A 452 26.97 2.11 -1.32
CA ILE A 452 26.11 1.09 -1.95
C ILE A 452 26.47 -0.33 -1.49
N GLU A 453 27.75 -0.56 -1.20
CA GLU A 453 28.28 -1.77 -0.57
C GLU A 453 27.60 -2.03 0.79
N ARG A 454 27.51 -1.03 1.66
CA ARG A 454 26.83 -1.13 2.97
C ARG A 454 25.32 -1.18 2.85
N ARG A 455 24.71 -0.51 1.85
CA ARG A 455 23.28 -0.71 1.54
C ARG A 455 22.99 -2.18 1.18
N TRP A 456 23.97 -2.94 0.68
CA TRP A 456 23.87 -4.37 0.36
C TRP A 456 24.64 -5.32 1.29
N GLY A 457 25.02 -4.89 2.50
CA GLY A 457 25.63 -5.75 3.51
C GLY A 457 26.94 -6.42 3.06
N ALA A 458 27.69 -5.77 2.17
CA ALA A 458 28.94 -6.26 1.61
C ALA A 458 30.01 -6.48 2.69
N LYS A 459 30.92 -7.44 2.45
CA LYS A 459 32.05 -7.77 3.34
C LYS A 459 33.31 -8.05 2.53
N GLY A 460 34.47 -8.01 3.19
CA GLY A 460 35.76 -8.31 2.56
C GLY A 460 36.08 -7.43 1.35
N ALA A 461 36.54 -8.05 0.25
CA ALA A 461 36.97 -7.35 -0.97
C ALA A 461 35.84 -6.55 -1.67
N GLU A 462 34.57 -6.94 -1.48
CA GLU A 462 33.43 -6.19 -2.01
C GLU A 462 33.30 -4.84 -1.26
N LEU A 463 33.28 -4.89 0.07
CA LEU A 463 33.24 -3.72 0.94
C LEU A 463 34.48 -2.82 0.80
N ALA A 464 35.64 -3.39 0.47
CA ALA A 464 36.87 -2.64 0.23
C ALA A 464 36.81 -1.66 -0.96
N THR A 465 35.76 -1.73 -1.80
CA THR A 465 35.52 -0.74 -2.86
C THR A 465 34.77 0.51 -2.38
N ALA A 466 34.12 0.45 -1.21
CA ALA A 466 33.37 1.55 -0.60
C ALA A 466 34.26 2.76 -0.27
N ARG A 467 33.68 3.96 -0.32
CA ARG A 467 34.34 5.23 0.00
C ARG A 467 33.73 5.92 1.23
N ASP A 468 33.36 5.12 2.22
CA ASP A 468 32.82 5.62 3.49
C ASP A 468 33.92 6.27 4.33
N ASP A 469 33.64 7.46 4.86
CA ASP A 469 34.48 8.13 5.85
C ASP A 469 34.34 7.50 7.26
N ALA A 470 35.20 7.91 8.20
CA ALA A 470 35.20 7.37 9.55
C ALA A 470 33.91 7.66 10.36
N VAL A 471 33.11 8.68 9.99
CA VAL A 471 31.80 8.94 10.60
C VAL A 471 30.78 7.93 10.10
N LYS A 472 30.75 7.68 8.78
CA LYS A 472 29.93 6.64 8.16
C LYS A 472 30.25 5.25 8.70
N VAL A 473 31.52 4.85 8.73
CA VAL A 473 31.92 3.55 9.30
C VAL A 473 31.43 3.42 10.74
N ARG A 474 31.59 4.46 11.57
CA ARG A 474 31.11 4.47 12.96
C ARG A 474 29.58 4.34 13.05
N PHE A 475 28.82 5.06 12.24
CA PHE A 475 27.35 5.00 12.26
C PHE A 475 26.84 3.63 11.84
N TYR A 476 27.39 3.03 10.77
CA TYR A 476 27.04 1.66 10.39
C TYR A 476 27.26 0.65 11.52
N GLU A 477 28.36 0.72 12.28
CA GLU A 477 28.57 -0.22 13.40
C GLU A 477 27.61 0.07 14.57
N GLN A 478 27.32 1.34 14.86
CA GLN A 478 26.38 1.73 15.92
C GLN A 478 24.91 1.36 15.58
N GLU A 479 24.54 1.38 14.31
CA GLU A 479 23.21 0.98 13.81
C GLU A 479 22.90 -0.52 13.88
N ARG A 480 23.87 -1.38 14.23
CA ARG A 480 23.72 -2.85 14.14
C ARG A 480 22.45 -3.38 14.83
N ARG A 481 22.12 -2.86 16.02
CA ARG A 481 20.93 -3.28 16.78
C ARG A 481 19.62 -2.80 16.13
N LEU A 482 19.62 -1.61 15.52
CA LEU A 482 18.51 -1.11 14.71
C LEU A 482 18.31 -1.99 13.46
N ARG A 483 19.39 -2.45 12.81
CA ARG A 483 19.29 -3.41 11.70
C ARG A 483 18.72 -4.75 12.15
N ASN A 484 19.01 -5.22 13.37
CA ASN A 484 18.41 -6.43 13.93
C ASN A 484 16.90 -6.30 14.23
N GLN A 485 16.33 -5.09 14.32
CA GLN A 485 14.94 -4.88 14.72
C GLN A 485 13.92 -5.26 13.62
N LEU A 486 12.85 -5.97 14.00
CA LEU A 486 11.69 -6.25 13.14
C LEU A 486 10.58 -5.19 13.25
N GLU A 487 10.36 -4.68 14.47
CA GLU A 487 9.29 -3.73 14.78
C GLU A 487 9.57 -2.31 14.26
N ARG A 488 8.53 -1.64 13.75
CA ARG A 488 8.59 -0.24 13.31
C ARG A 488 8.03 0.69 14.39
N LEU A 489 8.90 1.40 15.12
CA LEU A 489 8.53 2.21 16.29
C LEU A 489 8.40 3.71 15.99
N TYR A 490 7.40 4.09 15.19
CA TYR A 490 7.20 5.47 14.70
C TYR A 490 7.06 6.56 15.79
N ASN A 491 6.55 6.21 16.98
CA ASN A 491 6.25 7.16 18.07
C ASN A 491 7.33 7.22 19.18
N VAL A 492 8.50 6.62 18.97
CA VAL A 492 9.56 6.51 19.99
C VAL A 492 10.87 7.09 19.44
N PRO A 493 11.60 7.96 20.16
CA PRO A 493 12.89 8.46 19.69
C PRO A 493 13.88 7.32 19.40
N THR A 494 14.52 7.34 18.23
CA THR A 494 15.41 6.25 17.79
C THR A 494 16.79 6.34 18.44
N GLY A 495 16.96 5.65 19.58
CA GLY A 495 18.27 5.42 20.18
C GLY A 495 19.07 4.33 19.46
N LEU A 496 20.39 4.52 19.31
CA LEU A 496 21.31 3.55 18.68
C LEU A 496 21.38 2.19 19.42
N ASN A 497 20.90 2.14 20.66
CA ASN A 497 20.80 0.91 21.47
C ASN A 497 19.48 0.14 21.30
N LEU A 498 18.50 0.68 20.55
CA LEU A 498 17.23 -0.01 20.28
C LEU A 498 17.41 -1.23 19.37
N GLY A 499 16.49 -2.19 19.48
CA GLY A 499 16.57 -3.48 18.83
C GLY A 499 17.45 -4.50 19.60
N PRO A 500 17.40 -5.79 19.21
CA PRO A 500 18.11 -6.86 19.91
C PRO A 500 19.60 -6.91 19.55
N GLU A 501 20.41 -7.50 20.44
CA GLU A 501 21.87 -7.60 20.24
C GLU A 501 22.25 -8.53 19.07
N HIS A 502 21.47 -9.60 18.91
CA HIS A 502 21.57 -10.57 17.82
C HIS A 502 20.26 -10.57 17.00
N PRO A 503 20.32 -10.86 15.69
CA PRO A 503 19.13 -11.04 14.87
C PRO A 503 18.39 -12.34 15.19
N VAL A 504 17.11 -12.42 14.78
CA VAL A 504 16.34 -13.67 14.76
C VAL A 504 16.79 -14.56 13.59
N GLU A 505 16.53 -15.87 13.68
CA GLU A 505 16.84 -16.79 12.58
C GLU A 505 15.93 -16.53 11.35
N VAL A 506 16.51 -16.55 10.15
CA VAL A 506 15.77 -16.42 8.88
C VAL A 506 16.25 -17.37 7.78
N ASP A 507 17.41 -18.02 7.95
CA ASP A 507 17.96 -18.94 6.95
C ASP A 507 17.23 -20.28 7.01
N ILE A 508 16.09 -20.33 6.31
CA ILE A 508 15.27 -21.53 6.22
C ILE A 508 15.99 -22.68 5.50
N ARG A 509 16.94 -22.38 4.60
CA ARG A 509 17.71 -23.42 3.90
C ARG A 509 18.67 -24.12 4.87
N ALA A 510 19.41 -23.36 5.67
CA ALA A 510 20.26 -23.91 6.72
C ALA A 510 19.44 -24.62 7.81
N TRP A 511 18.28 -24.09 8.20
CA TRP A 511 17.40 -24.75 9.17
C TRP A 511 16.87 -26.10 8.65
N LEU A 512 16.37 -26.17 7.42
CA LEU A 512 15.90 -27.43 6.81
C LEU A 512 17.03 -28.47 6.70
N ALA A 513 18.26 -28.05 6.38
CA ALA A 513 19.42 -28.93 6.37
C ALA A 513 19.77 -29.47 7.78
N ARG A 514 19.73 -28.61 8.80
CA ARG A 514 19.92 -29.03 10.22
C ARG A 514 18.80 -29.95 10.70
N TYR A 515 17.57 -29.73 10.25
CA TYR A 515 16.42 -30.59 10.56
C TYR A 515 16.60 -31.99 9.98
N LEU A 516 16.99 -32.10 8.69
CA LEU A 516 17.33 -33.38 8.06
C LEU A 516 18.52 -34.11 8.71
N ALA A 517 19.44 -33.37 9.33
CA ALA A 517 20.52 -33.90 10.14
C ALA A 517 20.12 -34.25 11.60
N GLY A 518 18.85 -34.07 11.98
CA GLY A 518 18.33 -34.32 13.33
C GLY A 518 18.80 -33.33 14.41
N GLN A 519 19.37 -32.19 14.01
CA GLN A 519 20.02 -31.21 14.90
C GLN A 519 19.06 -30.16 15.49
N VAL A 520 17.88 -29.98 14.88
CA VAL A 520 16.83 -29.04 15.32
C VAL A 520 15.45 -29.70 15.21
N ARG A 521 14.47 -29.20 15.95
CA ARG A 521 13.07 -29.67 15.94
C ARG A 521 12.10 -28.50 15.73
N PRO A 522 10.95 -28.71 15.07
CA PRO A 522 9.94 -27.66 14.92
C PRO A 522 9.36 -27.16 16.25
N GLU A 523 9.19 -28.03 17.25
CA GLU A 523 8.61 -27.70 18.56
C GLU A 523 9.33 -26.53 19.22
N THR A 524 10.66 -26.59 19.27
CA THR A 524 11.50 -25.61 19.97
C THR A 524 11.36 -24.22 19.34
N VAL A 525 11.38 -24.16 18.00
CA VAL A 525 11.26 -22.91 17.25
C VAL A 525 9.86 -22.30 17.35
N LEU A 526 8.82 -23.14 17.38
CA LEU A 526 7.43 -22.68 17.45
C LEU A 526 6.96 -22.38 18.89
N ALA A 527 7.69 -22.85 19.91
CA ALA A 527 7.48 -22.46 21.31
C ALA A 527 8.06 -21.07 21.61
N GLU A 528 9.26 -20.75 21.10
CA GLU A 528 9.90 -19.45 21.30
C GLU A 528 10.21 -18.77 19.94
N PRO A 529 9.19 -18.27 19.22
CA PRO A 529 9.32 -17.76 17.86
C PRO A 529 10.07 -16.43 17.72
N ASP A 530 10.62 -15.88 18.80
CA ASP A 530 11.52 -14.71 18.79
C ASP A 530 12.84 -14.94 19.56
N ALA A 531 13.13 -16.18 19.95
CA ALA A 531 14.44 -16.53 20.49
C ALA A 531 15.53 -16.34 19.40
N ALA A 532 16.56 -15.55 19.72
CA ALA A 532 17.77 -15.48 18.90
C ALA A 532 18.50 -16.84 18.93
N SER A 533 19.05 -17.27 17.79
CA SER A 533 19.62 -18.62 17.65
C SER A 533 20.69 -18.90 18.72
N PRO A 534 20.57 -19.96 19.53
CA PRO A 534 21.58 -20.30 20.53
C PRO A 534 22.83 -20.87 19.85
N VAL A 535 23.85 -20.03 19.70
CA VAL A 535 25.16 -20.41 19.14
C VAL A 535 26.22 -20.41 20.24
N GLY A 536 26.79 -21.60 20.50
CA GLY A 536 28.10 -21.78 21.17
C GLY A 536 28.31 -21.10 22.52
N SER A 537 28.14 -21.85 23.62
CA SER A 537 28.43 -21.36 24.97
C SER A 537 29.88 -20.88 25.14
N VAL A 538 30.06 -19.60 25.45
CA VAL A 538 31.29 -19.05 26.05
C VAL A 538 30.95 -18.62 27.48
N ALA A 539 31.80 -18.96 28.45
CA ALA A 539 31.47 -18.80 29.86
C ALA A 539 31.33 -17.32 30.26
N ALA A 540 30.25 -17.00 30.98
CA ALA A 540 30.06 -15.67 31.53
C ALA A 540 31.03 -15.42 32.69
N VAL A 541 31.85 -14.36 32.58
CA VAL A 541 32.59 -13.82 33.73
C VAL A 541 31.63 -12.93 34.52
N SER A 542 31.40 -13.25 35.78
CA SER A 542 30.48 -12.50 36.64
C SER A 542 30.92 -11.04 36.84
N PRO A 543 30.01 -10.06 36.75
CA PRO A 543 30.32 -8.68 37.12
C PRO A 543 30.52 -8.55 38.64
N ALA A 544 31.47 -7.72 39.05
CA ALA A 544 31.66 -7.36 40.46
C ALA A 544 30.56 -6.40 40.94
N SER A 545 30.23 -6.46 42.24
CA SER A 545 29.15 -5.67 42.85
C SER A 545 29.43 -4.16 42.85
N PRO A 546 28.38 -3.31 42.76
CA PRO A 546 28.53 -1.86 42.72
C PRO A 546 28.74 -1.27 44.12
N ALA A 547 29.97 -0.91 44.44
CA ALA A 547 30.30 -0.08 45.60
C ALA A 547 31.57 0.74 45.35
N ASP A 548 31.45 1.88 44.62
CA ASP A 548 32.21 3.07 45.00
C ASP A 548 31.72 4.38 44.31
N SER A 549 32.12 5.50 44.92
CA SER A 549 32.19 6.85 44.33
C SER A 549 30.90 7.44 43.69
N ALA A 550 29.95 7.85 44.54
CA ALA A 550 29.01 8.91 44.19
C ALA A 550 29.65 10.29 44.41
N THR A 551 29.65 11.15 43.39
CA THR A 551 29.93 12.60 43.55
C THR A 551 29.00 13.40 42.63
N MET A 552 28.13 14.23 43.21
CA MET A 552 27.27 15.16 42.47
C MET A 552 27.94 16.53 42.33
N VAL A 553 27.74 17.18 41.18
CA VAL A 553 27.76 18.64 41.06
C VAL A 553 26.48 19.05 40.34
N ALA A 554 25.68 19.92 40.96
CA ALA A 554 24.42 20.39 40.41
C ALA A 554 24.61 21.68 39.60
N ALA A 555 23.83 21.85 38.53
CA ALA A 555 23.74 23.08 37.75
C ALA A 555 22.29 23.58 37.72
N ALA A 556 22.11 24.90 37.76
CA ALA A 556 20.81 25.56 37.90
C ALA A 556 20.02 25.64 36.57
N PRO A 557 18.68 25.73 36.60
CA PRO A 557 17.86 25.84 35.39
C PRO A 557 18.01 27.22 34.72
N VAL A 558 18.08 27.22 33.38
CA VAL A 558 18.12 28.43 32.54
C VAL A 558 16.79 28.60 31.82
N ALA A 559 16.26 29.83 31.80
CA ALA A 559 14.98 30.16 31.15
C ALA A 559 15.11 30.28 29.61
N PRO A 560 14.04 30.00 28.84
CA PRO A 560 14.07 30.06 27.38
C PRO A 560 14.09 31.51 26.85
N PRO A 561 14.80 31.80 25.74
CA PRO A 561 14.84 33.13 25.13
C PRO A 561 13.59 33.42 24.28
N ASN A 562 13.20 34.70 24.24
CA ASN A 562 12.12 35.18 23.37
C ASN A 562 12.54 35.20 21.89
N VAL A 563 11.63 34.78 20.99
CA VAL A 563 11.79 34.92 19.54
C VAL A 563 11.06 36.19 19.08
N VAL A 564 11.79 37.10 18.42
CA VAL A 564 11.24 38.31 17.77
C VAL A 564 11.45 38.20 16.27
N ALA A 565 10.40 38.45 15.48
CA ALA A 565 10.43 38.32 14.03
C ALA A 565 11.00 39.58 13.33
N PRO A 566 11.81 39.45 12.26
CA PRO A 566 12.32 40.57 11.48
C PRO A 566 11.35 41.02 10.37
N VAL A 567 11.36 42.33 10.08
CA VAL A 567 10.68 42.97 8.94
C VAL A 567 11.76 43.53 7.97
N PRO A 568 11.61 43.43 6.64
CA PRO A 568 12.71 43.71 5.69
C PRO A 568 12.88 45.20 5.31
N GLY A 569 14.12 45.63 5.01
CA GLY A 569 14.40 46.98 4.49
C GLY A 569 15.82 47.28 3.98
N LYS A 570 15.95 47.44 2.65
CA LYS A 570 16.84 48.31 1.85
C LYS A 570 18.38 48.43 2.10
N GLU A 571 19.13 47.91 1.12
CA GLU A 571 20.20 48.58 0.32
C GLU A 571 21.22 49.61 0.92
N SER A 572 22.51 49.22 0.88
CA SER A 572 23.67 49.97 0.30
C SER A 572 24.19 51.30 0.92
N PRO A 573 25.45 51.74 0.63
CA PRO A 573 26.70 50.98 0.37
C PRO A 573 28.00 51.61 1.00
N GLY A 574 29.14 50.89 0.94
CA GLY A 574 30.46 51.50 0.65
C GLY A 574 31.66 51.31 1.62
N SER A 575 32.84 51.02 1.05
CA SER A 575 34.21 51.11 1.61
C SER A 575 34.61 50.22 2.82
N ALA A 576 35.86 49.75 2.98
CA ALA A 576 37.07 49.84 2.14
C ALA A 576 38.02 48.61 2.33
N ASN A 577 39.04 48.53 1.47
CA ASN A 577 40.09 47.49 1.34
C ASN A 577 41.35 47.83 2.22
N PRO A 578 42.50 47.11 2.20
CA PRO A 578 42.83 45.78 1.63
C PRO A 578 43.71 44.85 2.52
N SER A 579 43.92 43.58 2.12
CA SER A 579 45.28 42.97 2.08
C SER A 579 45.38 41.65 1.28
N SER A 580 46.52 41.53 0.58
CA SER A 580 47.23 40.40 -0.05
C SER A 580 46.95 38.94 0.43
N SER A 581 47.14 37.88 -0.40
CA SER A 581 47.63 37.81 -1.80
C SER A 581 47.45 36.42 -2.47
N THR A 582 47.13 36.45 -3.77
CA THR A 582 47.52 35.50 -4.86
C THR A 582 47.63 33.98 -4.61
N HIS A 583 46.75 33.22 -5.30
CA HIS A 583 47.18 32.25 -6.33
C HIS A 583 46.09 32.12 -7.40
N ALA A 584 46.47 31.82 -8.65
CA ALA A 584 45.56 31.74 -9.81
C ALA A 584 45.45 30.29 -10.35
N PRO A 585 44.34 29.91 -11.02
CA PRO A 585 44.07 28.55 -11.44
C PRO A 585 44.63 28.19 -12.84
N PRO A 586 44.75 26.89 -13.17
CA PRO A 586 45.03 26.43 -14.54
C PRO A 586 43.80 26.57 -15.46
N THR A 587 44.06 26.57 -16.77
CA THR A 587 43.09 26.86 -17.84
C THR A 587 42.25 25.64 -18.27
N ALA A 588 41.07 25.92 -18.84
CA ALA A 588 40.23 24.92 -19.51
C ALA A 588 40.57 24.79 -21.00
N ASP A 589 40.15 23.67 -21.61
CA ASP A 589 40.14 23.45 -23.07
C ASP A 589 39.01 22.45 -23.45
N SER A 590 38.79 22.22 -24.75
CA SER A 590 37.80 21.34 -25.41
C SER A 590 36.48 21.98 -25.87
N ALA A 591 36.60 22.76 -26.96
CA ALA A 591 35.74 22.74 -28.15
C ALA A 591 34.19 22.71 -28.03
N ARG A 592 33.54 23.79 -28.47
CA ARG A 592 32.20 23.74 -29.09
C ARG A 592 32.34 23.45 -30.60
N ILE A 593 31.47 22.60 -31.14
CA ILE A 593 31.18 22.54 -32.58
C ILE A 593 29.81 23.19 -32.83
N THR A 594 29.70 23.93 -33.94
CA THR A 594 28.53 24.72 -34.32
C THR A 594 27.50 23.92 -35.12
N ALA A 595 26.22 24.22 -34.91
CA ALA A 595 25.13 23.76 -35.77
C ALA A 595 24.66 24.91 -36.68
N ALA A 596 24.37 24.61 -37.96
CA ALA A 596 23.88 25.57 -38.95
C ALA A 596 22.41 25.25 -39.35
N PRO A 597 21.58 26.25 -39.72
CA PRO A 597 20.13 26.06 -39.90
C PRO A 597 19.67 26.03 -41.37
N ILE A 598 18.75 25.12 -41.72
CA ILE A 598 17.95 25.14 -42.96
C ILE A 598 16.55 24.51 -42.69
N PRO A 599 15.53 24.61 -43.57
CA PRO A 599 14.44 25.56 -43.35
C PRO A 599 13.03 24.92 -43.29
N ALA A 600 12.00 25.76 -43.17
CA ALA A 600 10.59 25.34 -43.29
C ALA A 600 10.08 25.44 -44.74
N GLY A 601 9.18 24.53 -45.15
CA GLY A 601 8.28 24.73 -46.30
C GLY A 601 8.14 23.57 -47.28
N ALA A 602 7.11 22.73 -47.08
CA ALA A 602 6.44 21.94 -48.13
C ALA A 602 5.06 21.48 -47.61
N ALA A 603 4.06 21.36 -48.48
CA ALA A 603 2.70 20.96 -48.11
C ALA A 603 2.47 19.44 -48.27
N LEU A 604 1.55 18.88 -47.48
CA LEU A 604 1.06 17.50 -47.63
C LEU A 604 -0.28 17.48 -48.40
N PRO A 605 -0.49 16.55 -49.34
CA PRO A 605 -1.75 16.44 -50.08
C PRO A 605 -2.86 15.74 -49.27
N SER A 606 -4.11 16.03 -49.62
CA SER A 606 -5.31 15.34 -49.13
C SER A 606 -5.64 14.08 -49.98
N PRO A 607 -6.43 13.12 -49.47
CA PRO A 607 -6.45 11.75 -49.98
C PRO A 607 -7.46 11.51 -51.13
N PRO A 608 -7.27 10.43 -51.92
CA PRO A 608 -8.32 9.89 -52.78
C PRO A 608 -9.45 9.23 -51.96
N LYS A 609 -10.63 9.10 -52.57
CA LYS A 609 -11.79 8.39 -52.03
C LYS A 609 -11.97 7.00 -52.65
N ASP A 610 -12.96 6.29 -52.12
CA ASP A 610 -13.71 5.17 -52.72
C ASP A 610 -13.00 3.81 -52.84
N ALA A 611 -13.40 2.85 -51.98
CA ALA A 611 -14.08 1.63 -52.42
C ALA A 611 -14.43 0.65 -51.27
N ALA A 612 -15.70 0.24 -51.22
CA ALA A 612 -16.24 -1.06 -50.77
C ALA A 612 -15.98 -1.63 -49.35
N SER A 613 -17.05 -2.17 -48.77
CA SER A 613 -17.13 -2.86 -47.48
C SER A 613 -17.11 -4.40 -47.60
N VAL A 614 -16.44 -5.10 -46.69
CA VAL A 614 -16.74 -6.50 -46.32
C VAL A 614 -16.59 -6.70 -44.80
N THR A 615 -17.50 -7.46 -44.18
CA THR A 615 -17.50 -7.76 -42.74
C THR A 615 -17.27 -9.24 -42.45
N ALA A 616 -16.22 -9.57 -41.69
CA ALA A 616 -16.02 -10.85 -41.01
C ALA A 616 -15.00 -10.69 -39.85
N PRO A 617 -15.07 -11.51 -38.77
CA PRO A 617 -14.31 -11.24 -37.54
C PRO A 617 -12.88 -11.81 -37.54
N LEU A 618 -11.96 -11.09 -36.89
CA LEU A 618 -10.61 -11.57 -36.56
C LEU A 618 -10.58 -12.22 -35.17
N GLN A 619 -9.86 -13.35 -35.07
CA GLN A 619 -9.55 -14.01 -33.79
C GLN A 619 -8.42 -13.28 -33.05
N PRO A 620 -8.35 -13.34 -31.70
CA PRO A 620 -7.23 -12.77 -30.95
C PRO A 620 -5.93 -13.56 -31.19
N PRO A 621 -4.76 -12.89 -31.23
CA PRO A 621 -3.48 -13.55 -31.50
C PRO A 621 -3.01 -14.41 -30.32
N SER A 622 -2.57 -15.64 -30.62
CA SER A 622 -1.91 -16.53 -29.67
C SER A 622 -0.42 -16.15 -29.49
N SER A 623 0.10 -16.30 -28.26
CA SER A 623 1.45 -15.89 -27.92
C SER A 623 2.52 -16.90 -28.39
N PRO A 624 3.65 -16.46 -28.99
CA PRO A 624 4.62 -17.35 -29.61
C PRO A 624 5.63 -17.93 -28.61
N ALA A 625 5.28 -19.04 -27.94
CA ALA A 625 6.17 -19.72 -26.99
C ALA A 625 6.01 -21.26 -26.95
N ALA A 626 5.67 -21.91 -28.08
CA ALA A 626 5.48 -23.37 -28.13
C ALA A 626 5.77 -24.00 -29.51
N GLN A 627 7.06 -24.20 -29.83
CA GLN A 627 7.53 -25.13 -30.88
C GLN A 627 9.06 -25.31 -30.79
N VAL A 628 9.59 -26.40 -31.38
CA VAL A 628 11.01 -26.85 -31.34
C VAL A 628 11.41 -27.40 -29.95
N LEU A 629 11.85 -28.65 -29.73
CA LEU A 629 12.13 -29.80 -30.62
C LEU A 629 11.25 -31.02 -30.31
N ALA A 630 11.21 -31.98 -31.26
CA ALA A 630 10.86 -33.37 -31.00
C ALA A 630 11.65 -34.33 -31.93
N ARG A 631 11.80 -35.59 -31.51
CA ARG A 631 12.43 -36.75 -32.19
C ARG A 631 13.96 -36.80 -32.29
N ALA A 632 14.54 -37.70 -31.50
CA ALA A 632 15.48 -38.72 -32.01
C ALA A 632 15.35 -39.99 -31.14
N GLU A 633 15.24 -41.15 -31.79
CA GLU A 633 15.35 -42.50 -31.21
C GLU A 633 16.21 -43.30 -32.21
N PRO A 634 17.08 -44.24 -31.80
CA PRO A 634 16.62 -45.63 -31.73
C PRO A 634 17.37 -46.56 -30.74
N ALA A 635 16.92 -47.83 -30.75
CA ALA A 635 17.67 -49.09 -30.56
C ALA A 635 17.53 -49.87 -29.23
N ARG A 636 17.35 -51.20 -29.39
CA ARG A 636 17.34 -52.25 -28.35
C ARG A 636 18.65 -53.07 -28.42
N PRO A 637 18.98 -53.81 -27.35
CA PRO A 637 19.02 -55.27 -27.47
C PRO A 637 18.29 -55.97 -26.30
N ALA A 638 17.40 -56.96 -26.55
CA ALA A 638 17.66 -58.42 -26.55
C ALA A 638 17.27 -59.07 -25.19
N ALA A 639 17.26 -60.41 -25.08
CA ALA A 639 16.37 -61.13 -24.13
C ALA A 639 17.03 -62.25 -23.29
N ALA A 640 16.39 -62.56 -22.14
CA ALA A 640 16.03 -63.87 -21.51
C ALA A 640 16.97 -65.10 -21.65
N PRO A 641 17.06 -66.05 -20.66
CA PRO A 641 15.89 -66.68 -20.02
C PRO A 641 16.03 -67.31 -18.58
N GLY A 642 14.91 -67.89 -18.08
CA GLY A 642 14.85 -68.88 -16.98
C GLY A 642 14.51 -68.31 -15.58
N ALA A 643 13.76 -68.99 -14.68
CA ALA A 643 13.00 -70.24 -14.75
C ALA A 643 11.86 -70.26 -13.68
N ALA A 644 11.06 -71.34 -13.58
CA ALA A 644 9.93 -71.55 -12.64
C ALA A 644 9.84 -73.07 -12.26
N PRO A 645 8.83 -73.64 -11.54
CA PRO A 645 7.62 -73.09 -10.86
C PRO A 645 7.30 -73.74 -9.46
N ALA A 646 6.00 -73.76 -9.06
CA ALA A 646 5.33 -74.53 -7.97
C ALA A 646 5.50 -74.02 -6.51
N GLY A 647 4.57 -74.23 -5.56
CA GLY A 647 3.20 -74.80 -5.55
C GLY A 647 2.45 -74.38 -4.24
N ALA A 648 1.12 -74.18 -4.17
CA ALA A 648 0.00 -75.14 -4.25
C ALA A 648 -0.51 -75.71 -2.89
N ALA A 649 -1.38 -74.97 -2.16
CA ALA A 649 -2.38 -75.45 -1.16
C ALA A 649 -3.29 -74.26 -0.73
N ALA A 650 -4.58 -74.28 -0.38
CA ALA A 650 -5.68 -75.26 -0.21
C ALA A 650 -6.30 -75.29 1.23
N ARG A 651 -7.35 -74.46 1.46
CA ARG A 651 -8.61 -74.64 2.26
C ARG A 651 -8.64 -75.57 3.50
N PRO A 652 -9.40 -75.26 4.60
CA PRO A 652 -10.87 -75.09 4.50
C PRO A 652 -11.63 -74.20 5.55
N ARG A 653 -12.97 -74.28 5.46
CA ARG A 653 -14.09 -73.58 6.17
C ARG A 653 -14.14 -73.71 7.71
N GLN A 654 -14.77 -72.73 8.40
CA GLN A 654 -16.10 -72.84 9.09
C GLN A 654 -16.53 -71.52 9.79
N ARG A 655 -17.69 -71.44 10.48
CA ARG A 655 -19.03 -71.04 9.95
C ARG A 655 -20.11 -70.90 11.07
N SER A 656 -20.48 -69.68 11.48
CA SER A 656 -21.70 -69.32 12.27
C SER A 656 -21.83 -67.78 12.38
N GLY A 657 -22.98 -67.13 12.65
CA GLY A 657 -24.40 -67.55 12.69
C GLY A 657 -25.33 -66.42 13.22
N SER A 658 -26.60 -66.33 12.73
CA SER A 658 -27.64 -65.29 13.03
C SER A 658 -27.36 -63.88 12.45
N ALA A 659 -28.24 -63.14 11.73
CA ALA A 659 -29.72 -62.91 11.72
C ALA A 659 -30.21 -61.99 12.88
N ARG A 660 -31.07 -60.97 12.70
CA ARG A 660 -32.17 -60.64 11.73
C ARG A 660 -32.17 -59.14 11.32
N THR A 661 -32.39 -58.70 10.06
CA THR A 661 -33.67 -58.26 9.38
C THR A 661 -34.57 -57.31 10.19
N VAL A 662 -35.16 -56.18 9.75
CA VAL A 662 -35.72 -55.63 8.45
C VAL A 662 -35.61 -54.06 8.49
N GLY A 663 -35.73 -53.18 7.47
CA GLY A 663 -35.91 -53.18 5.99
C GLY A 663 -36.33 -51.76 5.44
N PRO A 664 -36.45 -51.54 4.10
CA PRO A 664 -36.64 -50.20 3.45
C PRO A 664 -38.02 -50.01 2.74
N PRO A 665 -38.41 -48.82 2.18
CA PRO A 665 -37.94 -48.23 0.88
C PRO A 665 -37.48 -46.74 1.00
N ALA A 666 -36.90 -45.97 0.05
CA ALA A 666 -37.00 -45.80 -1.43
C ALA A 666 -38.23 -44.94 -1.89
N TRP A 667 -38.23 -44.06 -2.92
CA TRP A 667 -37.41 -43.87 -4.15
C TRP A 667 -37.26 -42.37 -4.61
N ARG A 668 -36.86 -42.12 -5.88
CA ARG A 668 -36.41 -40.86 -6.55
C ARG A 668 -37.52 -39.98 -7.21
N PHE A 669 -37.07 -38.86 -7.83
CA PHE A 669 -37.68 -37.97 -8.86
C PHE A 669 -38.52 -36.77 -8.34
N ALA A 670 -38.64 -35.62 -9.02
CA ALA A 670 -38.19 -35.20 -10.37
C ALA A 670 -37.70 -33.72 -10.44
N GLU A 671 -37.32 -33.25 -11.64
CA GLU A 671 -37.07 -31.83 -12.00
C GLU A 671 -38.39 -31.06 -12.28
N THR A 672 -38.32 -29.73 -12.53
CA THR A 672 -39.10 -28.95 -13.57
C THR A 672 -39.52 -27.52 -13.17
N ILE A 673 -38.76 -26.52 -13.65
CA ILE A 673 -39.19 -25.28 -14.38
C ILE A 673 -40.18 -24.25 -13.77
N PHE A 674 -39.72 -22.97 -13.79
CA PHE A 674 -40.43 -21.67 -13.88
C PHE A 674 -41.36 -21.17 -12.75
N GLY A 675 -41.43 -19.84 -12.60
CA GLY A 675 -42.36 -19.14 -11.70
C GLY A 675 -41.92 -17.73 -11.30
N SER A 676 -42.00 -16.75 -12.20
CA SER A 676 -41.93 -15.32 -11.84
C SER A 676 -43.33 -14.80 -11.55
N LEU A 677 -43.49 -13.96 -10.53
CA LEU A 677 -44.61 -13.04 -10.38
C LEU A 677 -44.21 -11.84 -9.51
N GLU A 678 -44.63 -10.65 -9.92
CA GLU A 678 -44.51 -9.40 -9.18
C GLU A 678 -45.78 -9.16 -8.32
N ASP A 679 -45.87 -7.98 -7.71
CA ASP A 679 -47.05 -7.42 -7.03
C ASP A 679 -47.69 -8.18 -5.87
N LEU A 680 -47.42 -7.67 -4.66
CA LEU A 680 -48.50 -7.37 -3.70
C LEU A 680 -48.08 -6.20 -2.78
N GLY A 681 -48.42 -4.97 -3.17
CA GLY A 681 -48.23 -3.79 -2.35
C GLY A 681 -49.42 -3.54 -1.43
N VAL A 682 -49.22 -3.51 -0.11
CA VAL A 682 -50.22 -3.05 0.87
C VAL A 682 -49.61 -2.07 1.87
N THR A 683 -49.97 -0.81 1.67
CA THR A 683 -50.28 0.29 2.60
C THR A 683 -49.67 0.35 4.01
N LEU A 684 -49.22 1.55 4.36
CA LEU A 684 -48.89 2.03 5.71
C LEU A 684 -49.92 1.68 6.79
N LEU A 685 -49.44 1.54 8.03
CA LEU A 685 -50.18 1.89 9.23
C LEU A 685 -49.23 2.52 10.26
N GLU A 686 -49.46 3.79 10.61
CA GLU A 686 -48.82 4.44 11.75
C GLU A 686 -49.54 4.04 13.04
N HIS A 687 -48.82 3.82 14.15
CA HIS A 687 -49.05 4.60 15.39
C HIS A 687 -48.09 4.30 16.55
N SER A 688 -47.93 5.32 17.40
CA SER A 688 -47.70 5.24 18.86
C SER A 688 -46.39 4.67 19.40
N THR A 689 -45.43 5.59 19.55
CA THR A 689 -44.74 5.91 20.83
C THR A 689 -44.93 4.95 22.03
N LEU A 690 -43.81 4.50 22.63
CA LEU A 690 -43.67 4.38 24.08
C LEU A 690 -42.18 4.46 24.51
N ALA A 691 -41.93 5.07 25.67
CA ALA A 691 -40.58 5.27 26.24
C ALA A 691 -40.36 4.33 27.47
N PRO A 692 -39.12 4.12 27.93
CA PRO A 692 -38.76 2.90 28.66
C PRO A 692 -38.80 3.01 30.20
N PRO A 693 -38.89 1.87 30.92
CA PRO A 693 -38.49 1.78 32.32
C PRO A 693 -36.95 1.69 32.48
N ARG A 694 -36.45 2.09 33.65
CA ARG A 694 -35.06 1.90 34.11
C ARG A 694 -35.04 0.94 35.32
N LEU A 695 -33.85 0.39 35.60
CA LEU A 695 -33.47 -0.30 36.85
C LEU A 695 -34.13 -1.70 37.03
N ALA A 696 -33.58 -2.66 37.80
CA ALA A 696 -32.41 -2.59 38.70
C ALA A 696 -31.52 -3.85 38.64
N SER A 697 -30.30 -3.68 39.15
CA SER A 697 -29.32 -4.68 39.62
C SER A 697 -29.74 -6.15 39.81
N ARG A 698 -28.97 -7.06 39.19
CA ARG A 698 -28.04 -7.93 39.92
C ARG A 698 -26.87 -8.36 39.04
#